data_AF-A0A1E5SPT1-F1
#
_entry.id   AF-A0A1E5SPT1-F1
#
_cell.length_a   1.000
_cell.length_b   1.000
_cell.length_c   1.000
_cell.angle_alpha   90.00
_cell.angle_beta   90.00
_cell.angle_gamma   90.00
#
_symmetry.space_group_name_H-M   'P 1'
#
loop_
_entity.id
_entity.type
_entity.pdbx_description
1 polymer ?
#
loop_
_entity_poly.entity_id
_entity_poly.type
_entity_poly.pdbx_seq_one_letter_code
_entity_poly.pdbx_strand_id
1 'polypeptide(L)'
;MKKKTMVKKLFLLLILFFSINATYAQEAKPVKERLENLISYSSISILPDTLKNWIEWVETGESGEEEIPKRNKAWENFLTSYYRHLGTMDSPSMSEATLRGLSQYLTFPFLKGRILDFKSIGKSDISSTDVLSTFGNGSKHLLLIPELGFDKSLFDDFRQLYKSGFTFHEVSFPSGNNTLKYPSRSEYSKAVWLSSIESLILDYLNKLGNKELTVVAIGSGTQLAIKVASKSNKVKGIVSINGRYQSSLIDPLTGKDATAARRKVLSKTAFPTSMVIQVSPSNLSSSYAFSKDLVKNQQYLNQITPDNVNTIFRYSREFAAQDVIDEIRQIDIPILNIVPVHNDQSSKASDLATLRSWQELNSNHPDLPISIVRVWESQDLVFTDQPQLFDYYFSQFINQPRKPISQIPSENKVNVEPASPFASISQTIETTLIRIDYHQPAVNGRKVFGELVPFGQIWRAGANNATTIEVTNDVVLNEKFKLEKGRYSVFLIPKKGTWEVVFNHIADQWGAFNYKKSFDALRFKVTPETTKDMQEYLSYQINRTAIDKVEVSMHWENSRISFTINENFDLPKAPEGFDHSMWTKILDDELGDGVNARLTDGKSLSYFQKTDTLWLRYDLHAYNNRKAFALNLLIDSDNDQSTGNAWFGQNTEFTFDKALTLWMQKSSNGFQGINGIMNPEDFTTGNQNLAYMNNLTYYLSMEDKYYIVGVPIKDLELKSKKIRVIGAVGEFQTWNDDIGDSQSALISIKR
;
A
#
# COMPACT_ATOMS: atom_id res chain seq x y z
N MET A 1 35.32 -51.26 -3.21
CA MET A 1 34.94 -50.80 -4.56
C MET A 1 34.43 -49.36 -4.61
N LYS A 2 33.55 -48.90 -3.70
CA LYS A 2 32.97 -47.53 -3.76
C LYS A 2 33.97 -46.35 -3.70
N LYS A 3 35.08 -46.46 -2.97
CA LYS A 3 36.16 -45.44 -2.97
C LYS A 3 36.87 -45.29 -4.32
N LYS A 4 37.10 -46.40 -5.05
CA LYS A 4 37.71 -46.36 -6.39
C LYS A 4 36.78 -45.70 -7.41
N THR A 5 35.47 -45.88 -7.29
CA THR A 5 34.47 -45.24 -8.17
C THR A 5 34.35 -43.73 -7.90
N MET A 6 34.48 -43.31 -6.65
CA MET A 6 34.46 -41.90 -6.26
C MET A 6 35.71 -41.15 -6.71
N VAL A 7 36.89 -41.79 -6.57
CA VAL A 7 38.15 -41.26 -7.13
C VAL A 7 38.05 -41.19 -8.65
N LYS A 8 37.50 -42.20 -9.35
CA LYS A 8 37.28 -42.16 -10.81
C LYS A 8 36.35 -41.03 -11.26
N LYS A 9 35.29 -40.73 -10.49
CA LYS A 9 34.34 -39.63 -10.79
C LYS A 9 34.97 -38.24 -10.55
N LEU A 10 35.73 -38.08 -9.47
CA LEU A 10 36.51 -36.86 -9.20
C LEU A 10 37.62 -36.65 -10.24
N PHE A 11 38.21 -37.76 -10.71
CA PHE A 11 39.25 -37.79 -11.74
C PHE A 11 38.70 -37.41 -13.12
N LEU A 12 37.49 -37.84 -13.49
CA LEU A 12 36.81 -37.39 -14.71
C LEU A 12 36.50 -35.89 -14.69
N LEU A 13 36.06 -35.36 -13.53
CA LEU A 13 35.83 -33.93 -13.32
C LEU A 13 37.12 -33.11 -13.42
N LEU A 14 38.24 -33.65 -12.92
CA LEU A 14 39.57 -33.06 -13.06
C LEU A 14 40.08 -33.11 -14.50
N ILE A 15 39.83 -34.19 -15.25
CA ILE A 15 40.16 -34.28 -16.68
C ILE A 15 39.40 -33.21 -17.45
N LEU A 16 38.08 -33.07 -17.24
CA LEU A 16 37.27 -31.98 -17.81
C LEU A 16 37.80 -30.59 -17.42
N PHE A 17 38.22 -30.40 -16.17
CA PHE A 17 38.81 -29.17 -15.65
C PHE A 17 40.15 -28.80 -16.34
N PHE A 18 41.00 -29.77 -16.67
CA PHE A 18 42.26 -29.53 -17.38
C PHE A 18 42.08 -29.35 -18.89
N SER A 19 41.15 -30.09 -19.53
CA SER A 19 40.85 -29.96 -20.96
C SER A 19 40.27 -28.58 -21.32
N ILE A 20 39.46 -27.99 -20.44
CA ILE A 20 38.87 -26.65 -20.61
C ILE A 20 39.91 -25.52 -20.44
N ASN A 21 40.93 -25.71 -19.61
CA ASN A 21 41.98 -24.71 -19.42
C ASN A 21 43.03 -24.73 -20.53
N ALA A 22 43.25 -25.87 -21.18
CA ALA A 22 44.28 -26.01 -22.21
C ALA A 22 43.85 -25.48 -23.60
N THR A 23 42.56 -25.34 -23.86
CA THR A 23 42.01 -24.85 -25.15
C THR A 23 42.18 -23.34 -25.38
N TYR A 24 42.72 -22.60 -24.40
CA TYR A 24 42.97 -21.15 -24.48
C TYR A 24 44.46 -20.77 -24.47
N ALA A 25 45.37 -21.74 -24.46
CA ALA A 25 46.80 -21.54 -24.72
C ALA A 25 47.17 -22.20 -26.06
N GLN A 26 48.07 -21.59 -26.84
CA GLN A 26 48.50 -22.06 -28.17
C GLN A 26 49.28 -23.40 -28.19
N GLU A 27 48.84 -24.41 -27.42
CA GLU A 27 49.53 -25.69 -27.29
C GLU A 27 48.53 -26.86 -27.37
N ALA A 28 47.94 -27.09 -28.54
CA ALA A 28 47.02 -28.21 -28.78
C ALA A 28 47.73 -29.59 -28.79
N LYS A 29 49.00 -29.63 -29.24
CA LYS A 29 49.77 -30.87 -29.43
C LYS A 29 50.18 -31.60 -28.13
N PRO A 30 50.65 -30.90 -27.06
CA PRO A 30 51.01 -31.55 -25.78
C PRO A 30 49.83 -32.11 -24.99
N VAL A 31 48.61 -31.63 -25.28
CA VAL A 31 47.37 -32.04 -24.59
C VAL A 31 46.90 -33.41 -25.10
N LYS A 32 47.02 -33.66 -26.41
CA LYS A 32 46.70 -34.93 -27.05
C LYS A 32 47.60 -36.07 -26.54
N GLU A 33 48.92 -35.89 -26.53
CA GLU A 33 49.86 -36.92 -26.02
C GLU A 33 49.65 -37.21 -24.52
N ARG A 34 49.27 -36.21 -23.72
CA ARG A 34 48.94 -36.42 -22.30
C ARG A 34 47.61 -37.15 -22.14
N LEU A 35 46.60 -36.82 -22.93
CA LEU A 35 45.29 -37.50 -22.93
C LEU A 35 45.40 -38.94 -23.43
N GLU A 36 46.14 -39.21 -24.52
CA GLU A 36 46.35 -40.55 -25.07
C GLU A 36 47.14 -41.44 -24.10
N ASN A 37 48.19 -40.91 -23.45
CA ASN A 37 48.89 -41.62 -22.38
C ASN A 37 47.96 -41.91 -21.19
N LEU A 38 47.12 -40.95 -20.76
CA LEU A 38 46.17 -41.12 -19.64
C LEU A 38 45.01 -42.09 -19.97
N ILE A 39 44.55 -42.13 -21.22
CA ILE A 39 43.53 -43.07 -21.71
C ILE A 39 44.09 -44.50 -21.64
N SER A 40 45.36 -44.71 -22.00
CA SER A 40 46.03 -46.01 -21.91
C SER A 40 46.06 -46.59 -20.48
N TYR A 41 46.05 -45.73 -19.44
CA TYR A 41 46.02 -46.14 -18.03
C TYR A 41 44.62 -46.44 -17.48
N SER A 42 43.54 -46.07 -18.20
CA SER A 42 42.19 -46.05 -17.62
C SER A 42 41.35 -47.30 -17.89
N SER A 43 41.73 -48.14 -18.86
CA SER A 43 40.97 -49.32 -19.32
C SER A 43 39.49 -49.04 -19.69
N ILE A 44 39.15 -47.79 -20.05
CA ILE A 44 37.78 -47.39 -20.43
C ILE A 44 37.67 -47.46 -21.96
N SER A 45 36.96 -48.46 -22.47
CA SER A 45 36.80 -48.71 -23.91
C SER A 45 35.55 -48.10 -24.54
N ILE A 46 34.82 -47.23 -23.82
CA ILE A 46 33.57 -46.64 -24.33
C ILE A 46 33.58 -45.14 -24.05
N LEU A 47 33.94 -44.36 -25.07
CA LEU A 47 33.58 -42.95 -25.17
C LEU A 47 32.33 -42.87 -26.06
N PRO A 48 31.25 -42.19 -25.66
CA PRO A 48 30.10 -41.96 -26.54
C PRO A 48 30.53 -41.16 -27.78
N ASP A 49 29.94 -41.46 -28.94
CA ASP A 49 30.21 -40.76 -30.21
C ASP A 49 30.10 -39.23 -30.08
N THR A 50 29.27 -38.74 -29.15
CA THR A 50 29.11 -37.32 -28.84
C THR A 50 30.39 -36.65 -28.31
N LEU A 51 31.20 -37.35 -27.51
CA LEU A 51 32.47 -36.81 -26.99
C LEU A 51 33.59 -36.92 -28.03
N LYS A 52 33.54 -37.95 -28.89
CA LYS A 52 34.45 -38.09 -30.03
C LYS A 52 34.22 -37.00 -31.08
N ASN A 53 32.97 -36.74 -31.42
CA ASN A 53 32.57 -35.67 -32.33
C ASN A 53 32.89 -34.28 -31.75
N TRP A 54 32.81 -34.11 -30.43
CA TRP A 54 33.23 -32.87 -29.76
C TRP A 54 34.75 -32.66 -29.86
N ILE A 55 35.56 -33.72 -29.70
CA ILE A 55 37.02 -33.68 -29.86
C ILE A 55 37.38 -33.34 -31.32
N GLU A 56 36.77 -34.02 -32.30
CA GLU A 56 36.98 -33.74 -33.73
C GLU A 56 36.54 -32.31 -34.12
N TRP A 57 35.44 -31.80 -33.56
CA TRP A 57 34.97 -30.43 -33.82
C TRP A 57 35.85 -29.35 -33.18
N VAL A 58 36.46 -29.63 -32.02
CA VAL A 58 37.48 -28.75 -31.42
C VAL A 58 38.77 -28.73 -32.26
N GLU A 59 39.10 -29.81 -32.96
CA GLU A 59 40.25 -29.88 -33.88
C GLU A 59 40.05 -29.05 -35.17
N THR A 60 38.82 -28.81 -35.63
CA THR A 60 38.55 -28.08 -36.89
C THR A 60 38.40 -26.57 -36.75
N GLY A 61 38.24 -26.04 -35.54
CA GLY A 61 38.41 -24.60 -35.24
C GLY A 61 37.37 -23.64 -35.82
N GLU A 62 36.20 -24.10 -36.27
CA GLU A 62 35.17 -23.21 -36.81
C GLU A 62 34.44 -22.44 -35.69
N SER A 63 34.81 -21.17 -35.51
CA SER A 63 34.34 -20.29 -34.43
C SER A 63 33.49 -19.14 -35.00
N GLY A 64 32.21 -19.41 -35.28
CA GLY A 64 31.20 -18.40 -35.62
C GLY A 64 30.26 -18.10 -34.45
N GLU A 65 29.92 -16.82 -34.22
CA GLU A 65 29.01 -16.37 -33.14
C GLU A 65 27.60 -17.00 -33.20
N GLU A 66 27.14 -17.44 -34.37
CA GLU A 66 25.81 -18.05 -34.56
C GLU A 66 25.65 -19.46 -33.96
N GLU A 67 26.75 -20.16 -33.64
CA GLU A 67 26.72 -21.53 -33.11
C GLU A 67 26.69 -21.61 -31.56
N ILE A 68 26.84 -20.48 -30.87
CA ILE A 68 26.84 -20.42 -29.39
C ILE A 68 25.51 -20.90 -28.76
N PRO A 69 24.32 -20.55 -29.28
CA PRO A 69 23.06 -21.06 -28.75
C PRO A 69 22.91 -22.57 -28.92
N LYS A 70 23.40 -23.13 -30.04
CA LYS A 70 23.41 -24.57 -30.31
C LYS A 70 24.37 -25.30 -29.36
N ARG A 71 25.54 -24.71 -29.07
CA ARG A 71 26.50 -25.20 -28.07
C ARG A 71 25.90 -25.28 -26.66
N ASN A 72 25.20 -24.23 -26.22
CA ASN A 72 24.56 -24.20 -24.91
C ASN A 72 23.42 -25.23 -24.82
N LYS A 73 22.62 -25.38 -25.88
CA LYS A 73 21.52 -26.35 -25.95
C LYS A 73 22.02 -27.80 -25.98
N ALA A 74 23.10 -28.09 -26.71
CA ALA A 74 23.73 -29.40 -26.74
C ALA A 74 24.34 -29.77 -25.37
N TRP A 75 24.91 -28.79 -24.66
CA TRP A 75 25.46 -28.99 -23.33
C TRP A 75 24.38 -29.16 -22.25
N GLU A 76 23.29 -28.41 -22.32
CA GLU A 76 22.09 -28.64 -21.50
C GLU A 76 21.50 -30.03 -21.73
N ASN A 77 21.39 -30.46 -22.99
CA ASN A 77 20.90 -31.79 -23.34
C ASN A 77 21.83 -32.90 -22.82
N PHE A 78 23.14 -32.69 -22.88
CA PHE A 78 24.13 -33.62 -22.31
C PHE A 78 24.02 -33.71 -20.79
N LEU A 79 23.99 -32.58 -20.08
CA LEU A 79 23.83 -32.56 -18.62
C LEU A 79 22.49 -33.20 -18.22
N THR A 80 21.41 -32.88 -18.93
CA THR A 80 20.08 -33.44 -18.68
C THR A 80 20.07 -34.96 -18.91
N SER A 81 20.66 -35.46 -20.00
CA SER A 81 20.80 -36.91 -20.23
C SER A 81 21.73 -37.57 -19.21
N TYR A 82 22.81 -36.91 -18.78
CA TYR A 82 23.73 -37.43 -17.78
C TYR A 82 23.07 -37.55 -16.41
N TYR A 83 22.29 -36.54 -15.97
CA TYR A 83 21.52 -36.61 -14.73
C TYR A 83 20.37 -37.61 -14.80
N ARG A 84 19.73 -37.77 -15.96
CA ARG A 84 18.68 -38.77 -16.18
C ARG A 84 19.24 -40.21 -16.21
N HIS A 85 20.44 -40.40 -16.75
CA HIS A 85 21.17 -41.67 -16.76
C HIS A 85 21.77 -42.05 -15.40
N LEU A 86 22.02 -41.06 -14.54
CA LEU A 86 22.44 -41.26 -13.15
C LEU A 86 21.30 -41.70 -12.21
N GLY A 87 20.05 -41.83 -12.69
CA GLY A 87 18.96 -42.57 -12.03
C GLY A 87 18.73 -42.26 -10.55
N THR A 88 18.87 -41.00 -10.12
CA THR A 88 18.87 -40.60 -8.70
C THR A 88 17.84 -39.50 -8.41
N MET A 89 16.57 -39.80 -8.69
CA MET A 89 15.57 -39.66 -7.62
C MET A 89 15.55 -41.02 -6.93
N ASP A 90 15.93 -41.02 -5.64
CA ASP A 90 16.06 -42.14 -4.70
C ASP A 90 17.44 -42.84 -4.56
N SER A 91 18.08 -42.56 -3.40
CA SER A 91 19.18 -43.29 -2.71
C SER A 91 20.66 -42.82 -2.90
N PRO A 92 21.60 -43.10 -1.95
CA PRO A 92 22.14 -42.07 -1.05
C PRO A 92 23.68 -42.04 -1.02
N SER A 93 24.35 -40.89 -1.25
CA SER A 93 25.74 -40.68 -0.74
C SER A 93 26.34 -39.28 -0.94
N MET A 94 25.57 -38.22 -1.16
CA MET A 94 26.08 -36.85 -0.97
C MET A 94 25.01 -36.04 -0.27
N SER A 95 25.37 -35.38 0.83
CA SER A 95 24.43 -34.50 1.51
C SER A 95 24.05 -33.37 0.56
N GLU A 96 22.80 -32.92 0.64
CA GLU A 96 22.31 -31.76 -0.13
C GLU A 96 23.18 -30.52 0.11
N ALA A 97 23.80 -30.40 1.29
CA ALA A 97 24.78 -29.37 1.63
C ALA A 97 26.08 -29.50 0.81
N THR A 98 26.56 -30.72 0.56
CA THR A 98 27.74 -30.97 -0.29
C THR A 98 27.45 -30.65 -1.76
N LEU A 99 26.24 -30.97 -2.24
CA LEU A 99 25.81 -30.61 -3.60
C LEU A 99 25.67 -29.09 -3.77
N ARG A 100 25.11 -28.39 -2.78
CA ARG A 100 25.08 -26.92 -2.72
C ARG A 100 26.48 -26.30 -2.69
N GLY A 101 27.42 -26.87 -1.93
CA GLY A 101 28.82 -26.42 -1.89
C GLY A 101 29.55 -26.59 -3.23
N LEU A 102 29.27 -27.68 -3.97
CA LEU A 102 29.85 -27.94 -5.29
C LEU A 102 29.24 -27.08 -6.39
N SER A 103 27.93 -26.79 -6.36
CA SER A 103 27.28 -25.92 -7.36
C SER A 103 27.76 -24.46 -7.28
N GLN A 104 28.08 -23.97 -6.08
CA GLN A 104 28.73 -22.67 -5.87
C GLN A 104 30.13 -22.59 -6.50
N TYR A 105 30.81 -23.74 -6.65
CA TYR A 105 32.18 -23.83 -7.15
C TYR A 105 32.26 -24.01 -8.67
N LEU A 106 31.30 -24.73 -9.27
CA LEU A 106 31.29 -25.08 -10.69
C LEU A 106 30.77 -23.97 -11.62
N THR A 107 30.18 -22.90 -11.08
CA THR A 107 29.63 -21.77 -11.87
C THR A 107 30.68 -20.75 -12.30
N PHE A 108 31.94 -20.91 -11.89
CA PHE A 108 33.04 -19.99 -12.19
C PHE A 108 33.41 -19.81 -13.69
N PRO A 109 33.25 -20.81 -14.60
CA PRO A 109 33.73 -20.65 -15.99
C PRO A 109 32.77 -19.90 -16.94
N PHE A 110 31.50 -19.71 -16.60
CA PHE A 110 30.49 -19.19 -17.55
C PHE A 110 30.57 -17.67 -17.83
N LEU A 111 31.36 -16.92 -17.06
CA LEU A 111 31.45 -15.46 -17.18
C LEU A 111 32.65 -14.97 -18.00
N LYS A 112 33.49 -15.87 -18.53
CA LYS A 112 34.74 -15.50 -19.23
C LYS A 112 34.58 -15.07 -20.70
N GLY A 113 33.37 -14.65 -21.10
CA GLY A 113 33.10 -14.17 -22.46
C GLY A 113 32.71 -12.69 -22.60
N ARG A 114 32.25 -12.02 -21.52
CA ARG A 114 31.80 -10.60 -21.62
C ARG A 114 32.10 -9.71 -20.41
N ILE A 115 32.66 -10.23 -19.33
CA ILE A 115 33.00 -9.40 -18.16
C ILE A 115 34.41 -9.78 -17.73
N LEU A 116 35.20 -8.78 -17.31
CA LEU A 116 36.57 -8.86 -16.78
C LEU A 116 37.71 -8.56 -17.78
N ASP A 117 37.60 -7.49 -18.57
CA ASP A 117 38.80 -6.72 -18.96
C ASP A 117 39.20 -5.85 -17.74
N PHE A 118 40.08 -6.40 -16.90
CA PHE A 118 40.55 -5.73 -15.68
C PHE A 118 41.64 -4.70 -16.01
N LYS A 119 41.26 -3.60 -16.67
CA LYS A 119 42.15 -2.44 -16.72
C LYS A 119 42.30 -1.88 -15.31
N SER A 120 43.56 -1.67 -14.91
CA SER A 120 43.96 -1.08 -13.65
C SER A 120 43.34 0.31 -13.48
N ILE A 121 42.39 0.45 -12.56
CA ILE A 121 41.85 1.75 -12.17
C ILE A 121 42.57 2.17 -10.87
N GLY A 122 43.11 3.39 -10.88
CA GLY A 122 44.02 3.92 -9.86
C GLY A 122 43.39 4.13 -8.47
N LYS A 123 44.26 4.43 -7.50
CA LYS A 123 43.94 4.70 -6.08
C LYS A 123 42.74 5.65 -5.94
N SER A 124 41.80 5.29 -5.06
CA SER A 124 40.71 6.17 -4.65
C SER A 124 41.06 6.89 -3.36
N ASP A 125 41.21 8.21 -3.42
CA ASP A 125 41.17 9.08 -2.26
C ASP A 125 39.70 9.25 -1.84
N ILE A 126 39.17 8.31 -1.05
CA ILE A 126 37.79 8.37 -0.53
C ILE A 126 37.78 9.29 0.70
N SER A 127 36.98 10.35 0.69
CA SER A 127 36.84 11.27 1.83
C SER A 127 35.60 10.96 2.67
N SER A 128 35.56 11.45 3.92
CA SER A 128 34.41 11.24 4.81
C SER A 128 33.12 11.88 4.28
N THR A 129 33.23 12.95 3.49
CA THR A 129 32.08 13.65 2.89
C THR A 129 31.45 12.90 1.71
N ASP A 130 32.17 11.94 1.12
CA ASP A 130 31.66 11.11 0.02
C ASP A 130 30.82 9.92 0.53
N VAL A 131 30.99 9.57 1.80
CA VAL A 131 30.41 8.36 2.41
C VAL A 131 29.31 8.69 3.41
N LEU A 132 29.37 9.86 4.06
CA LEU A 132 28.47 10.20 5.17
C LEU A 132 27.69 11.49 4.90
N SER A 133 26.39 11.45 5.17
CA SER A 133 25.52 12.64 5.15
C SER A 133 24.66 12.73 6.40
N THR A 134 24.13 13.90 6.71
CA THR A 134 23.23 14.12 7.84
C THR A 134 21.88 14.64 7.36
N PHE A 135 20.81 14.09 7.90
CA PHE A 135 19.44 14.49 7.59
C PHE A 135 18.61 14.58 8.87
N GLY A 136 17.65 15.52 8.93
CA GLY A 136 16.78 15.70 10.10
C GLY A 136 17.40 16.50 11.26
N ASN A 137 16.55 16.92 12.19
CA ASN A 137 16.88 17.81 13.31
C ASN A 137 16.33 17.32 14.66
N GLY A 138 16.03 16.02 14.77
CA GLY A 138 15.52 15.42 16.01
C GLY A 138 16.57 15.33 17.12
N SER A 139 16.12 15.15 18.36
CA SER A 139 16.98 15.10 19.53
C SER A 139 17.69 13.75 19.72
N LYS A 140 17.19 12.68 19.11
CA LYS A 140 17.81 11.34 19.13
C LYS A 140 18.61 11.13 17.84
N HIS A 141 19.76 10.46 17.92
CA HIS A 141 20.64 10.24 16.77
C HIS A 141 20.60 8.79 16.30
N LEU A 142 20.48 8.58 14.99
CA LEU A 142 20.57 7.26 14.36
C LEU A 142 21.70 7.25 13.32
N LEU A 143 22.49 6.17 13.28
CA LEU A 143 23.40 5.89 12.17
C LEU A 143 22.74 4.83 11.26
N LEU A 144 22.46 5.18 10.01
CA LEU A 144 21.82 4.30 9.04
C LEU A 144 22.88 3.69 8.13
N ILE A 145 22.95 2.36 8.10
CA ILE A 145 23.92 1.60 7.28
C ILE A 145 23.14 0.68 6.31
N PRO A 146 23.17 0.95 4.99
CA PRO A 146 22.38 0.19 4.02
C PRO A 146 22.97 -1.21 3.77
N GLU A 147 22.27 -2.01 2.96
CA GLU A 147 22.80 -3.25 2.40
C GLU A 147 23.91 -2.95 1.37
N LEU A 148 24.87 -3.88 1.21
CA LEU A 148 25.92 -3.74 0.20
C LEU A 148 25.33 -3.61 -1.22
N GLY A 149 25.84 -2.62 -1.96
CA GLY A 149 25.45 -2.36 -3.35
C GLY A 149 24.31 -1.37 -3.50
N PHE A 150 23.75 -0.90 -2.38
CA PHE A 150 22.70 0.10 -2.33
C PHE A 150 23.17 1.33 -1.57
N ASP A 151 22.56 2.47 -1.87
CA ASP A 151 22.81 3.71 -1.14
C ASP A 151 21.74 3.98 -0.07
N LYS A 152 21.82 5.16 0.54
CA LYS A 152 20.92 5.62 1.60
C LYS A 152 19.43 5.64 1.21
N SER A 153 19.09 5.57 -0.08
CA SER A 153 17.69 5.52 -0.53
C SER A 153 16.91 4.30 -0.02
N LEU A 154 17.58 3.22 0.39
CA LEU A 154 16.91 2.12 1.10
C LEU A 154 16.19 2.57 2.38
N PHE A 155 16.62 3.68 2.98
CA PHE A 155 16.00 4.24 4.16
C PHE A 155 15.00 5.37 3.87
N ASP A 156 14.54 5.57 2.64
CA ASP A 156 13.57 6.64 2.30
C ASP A 156 12.30 6.55 3.14
N ASP A 157 11.66 5.38 3.15
CA ASP A 157 10.45 5.13 3.96
C ASP A 157 10.74 5.27 5.45
N PHE A 158 11.88 4.72 5.92
CA PHE A 158 12.30 4.82 7.31
C PHE A 158 12.49 6.28 7.75
N ARG A 159 13.18 7.09 6.94
CA ARG A 159 13.35 8.53 7.20
C ARG A 159 12.01 9.23 7.25
N GLN A 160 11.11 8.92 6.31
CA GLN A 160 9.79 9.52 6.28
C GLN A 160 8.98 9.21 7.54
N LEU A 161 9.04 7.97 8.04
CA LEU A 161 8.37 7.52 9.26
C LEU A 161 8.92 8.22 10.53
N TYR A 162 10.23 8.43 10.62
CA TYR A 162 10.90 8.84 11.87
C TYR A 162 11.46 10.27 11.88
N LYS A 163 11.26 11.08 10.83
CA LYS A 163 11.89 12.41 10.67
C LYS A 163 11.66 13.43 11.78
N SER A 164 10.59 13.31 12.55
CA SER A 164 10.27 14.27 13.63
C SER A 164 11.01 14.01 14.94
N GLY A 165 11.51 12.78 15.15
CA GLY A 165 12.13 12.37 16.40
C GLY A 165 13.66 12.22 16.33
N PHE A 166 14.20 12.08 15.13
CA PHE A 166 15.60 11.68 14.95
C PHE A 166 16.38 12.59 13.98
N THR A 167 17.68 12.72 14.25
CA THR A 167 18.69 13.09 13.27
C THR A 167 19.37 11.83 12.77
N PHE A 168 19.37 11.65 11.45
CA PHE A 168 19.96 10.51 10.77
C PHE A 168 21.35 10.86 10.25
N HIS A 169 22.31 10.01 10.56
CA HIS A 169 23.66 9.99 10.01
C HIS A 169 23.69 8.82 9.02
N GLU A 170 23.84 9.09 7.74
CA GLU A 170 23.57 8.09 6.70
C GLU A 170 24.86 7.70 5.98
N VAL A 171 25.19 6.41 6.05
CA VAL A 171 26.27 5.81 5.27
C VAL A 171 25.76 5.54 3.86
N SER A 172 26.51 5.93 2.85
CA SER A 172 26.27 5.57 1.45
C SER A 172 27.37 4.64 0.97
N PHE A 173 27.01 3.40 0.67
CA PHE A 173 27.92 2.50 -0.02
C PHE A 173 27.99 2.84 -1.53
N PRO A 174 29.01 2.35 -2.25
CA PRO A 174 29.06 2.51 -3.69
C PRO A 174 27.89 1.75 -4.33
N SER A 175 26.92 2.50 -4.86
CA SER A 175 25.75 2.05 -5.63
C SER A 175 25.84 2.59 -7.07
N GLY A 176 24.88 2.26 -7.95
CA GLY A 176 24.91 2.62 -9.37
C GLY A 176 25.08 4.11 -9.68
N ASN A 177 24.79 4.97 -8.71
CA ASN A 177 24.88 6.43 -8.83
C ASN A 177 26.09 7.07 -8.12
N ASN A 178 26.91 6.30 -7.37
CA ASN A 178 28.01 6.86 -6.58
C ASN A 178 29.40 6.32 -7.01
N THR A 179 30.32 7.24 -7.33
CA THR A 179 31.62 7.00 -7.99
C THR A 179 32.77 6.75 -7.01
N LEU A 180 32.58 5.90 -6.00
CA LEU A 180 33.70 5.47 -5.17
C LEU A 180 34.51 4.38 -5.89
N LYS A 181 35.69 4.76 -6.38
CA LYS A 181 36.64 3.87 -7.08
C LYS A 181 37.29 2.87 -6.11
N TYR A 182 37.69 1.71 -6.60
CA TYR A 182 38.29 0.63 -5.80
C TYR A 182 39.84 0.76 -5.77
N PRO A 183 40.55 0.34 -4.69
CA PRO A 183 42.01 0.31 -4.68
C PRO A 183 42.60 -0.66 -5.73
N SER A 184 43.74 -0.28 -6.32
CA SER A 184 44.36 -0.99 -7.46
C SER A 184 44.89 -2.40 -7.16
N ARG A 185 45.00 -2.80 -5.89
CA ARG A 185 45.48 -4.13 -5.45
C ARG A 185 44.55 -4.70 -4.38
N SER A 186 43.97 -5.87 -4.64
CA SER A 186 42.97 -6.48 -3.75
C SER A 186 43.55 -7.63 -2.94
N GLU A 187 43.72 -7.43 -1.63
CA GLU A 187 43.94 -8.50 -0.65
C GLU A 187 42.66 -8.72 0.17
N TYR A 188 41.70 -9.46 -0.39
CA TYR A 188 40.34 -9.60 0.17
C TYR A 188 40.28 -10.12 1.62
N SER A 189 41.24 -10.97 2.02
CA SER A 189 41.32 -11.46 3.40
C SER A 189 41.72 -10.40 4.43
N LYS A 190 42.28 -9.27 3.98
CA LYS A 190 42.63 -8.12 4.83
C LYS A 190 41.51 -7.07 4.91
N ALA A 191 40.44 -7.21 4.12
CA ALA A 191 39.28 -6.32 4.13
C ALA A 191 39.63 -4.82 4.11
N VAL A 192 40.55 -4.46 3.21
CA VAL A 192 41.16 -3.13 3.17
C VAL A 192 40.10 -2.06 2.95
N TRP A 193 39.15 -2.29 2.04
CA TRP A 193 38.09 -1.31 1.78
C TRP A 193 37.13 -1.19 2.97
N LEU A 194 36.69 -2.31 3.54
CA LEU A 194 35.79 -2.30 4.69
C LEU A 194 36.42 -1.57 5.87
N SER A 195 37.72 -1.78 6.10
CA SER A 195 38.51 -1.10 7.13
C SER A 195 38.63 0.41 6.88
N SER A 196 38.73 0.83 5.61
CA SER A 196 38.72 2.25 5.25
C SER A 196 37.36 2.89 5.55
N ILE A 197 36.25 2.25 5.16
CA ILE A 197 34.91 2.77 5.45
C ILE A 197 34.65 2.83 6.97
N GLU A 198 35.05 1.78 7.69
CA GLU A 198 35.00 1.75 9.15
C GLU A 198 35.75 2.95 9.74
N SER A 199 36.97 3.22 9.27
CA SER A 199 37.79 4.35 9.75
C SER A 199 37.12 5.70 9.48
N LEU A 200 36.53 5.89 8.29
CA LEU A 200 35.79 7.11 7.94
C LEU A 200 34.56 7.33 8.83
N ILE A 201 33.84 6.25 9.17
CA ILE A 201 32.72 6.33 10.11
C ILE A 201 33.22 6.70 11.50
N LEU A 202 34.28 6.07 12.00
CA LEU A 202 34.85 6.37 13.31
C LEU A 202 35.31 7.84 13.41
N ASP A 203 36.00 8.34 12.39
CA ASP A 203 36.42 9.75 12.31
C ASP A 203 35.23 10.71 12.32
N TYR A 204 34.15 10.35 11.64
CA TYR A 204 32.91 11.12 11.66
C TYR A 204 32.23 11.09 13.03
N LEU A 205 32.13 9.92 13.67
CA LEU A 205 31.56 9.78 15.00
C LEU A 205 32.32 10.62 16.03
N ASN A 206 33.65 10.65 15.95
CA ASN A 206 34.50 11.47 16.80
C ASN A 206 34.18 12.98 16.67
N LYS A 207 33.75 13.44 15.49
CA LYS A 207 33.35 14.84 15.24
C LYS A 207 31.94 15.17 15.76
N LEU A 208 31.12 14.19 16.17
CA LEU A 208 29.76 14.40 16.68
C LEU A 208 29.69 14.93 18.14
N GLY A 209 30.82 15.29 18.76
CA GLY A 209 30.84 15.83 20.14
C GLY A 209 30.42 14.78 21.17
N ASN A 210 29.45 15.07 22.04
CA ASN A 210 28.96 14.13 23.07
C ASN A 210 27.70 13.35 22.64
N LYS A 211 27.31 13.43 21.36
CA LYS A 211 26.12 12.73 20.87
C LYS A 211 26.34 11.22 20.86
N GLU A 212 25.38 10.52 21.45
CA GLU A 212 25.23 9.07 21.46
C GLU A 212 24.17 8.67 20.43
N LEU A 213 24.31 7.48 19.82
CA LEU A 213 23.43 7.05 18.75
C LEU A 213 23.12 5.56 18.78
N THR A 214 22.02 5.20 18.12
CA THR A 214 21.67 3.81 17.78
C THR A 214 21.95 3.57 16.29
N VAL A 215 22.55 2.42 15.96
CA VAL A 215 22.77 2.05 14.56
C VAL A 215 21.57 1.27 14.05
N VAL A 216 21.06 1.59 12.87
CA VAL A 216 20.08 0.77 12.14
C VAL A 216 20.75 0.29 10.86
N ALA A 217 20.92 -1.03 10.74
CA ALA A 217 21.69 -1.65 9.68
C ALA A 217 20.87 -2.72 8.94
N ILE A 218 20.96 -2.73 7.61
CA ILE A 218 20.29 -3.73 6.76
C ILE A 218 21.33 -4.74 6.27
N GLY A 219 21.00 -6.03 6.40
CA GLY A 219 21.78 -7.18 5.97
C GLY A 219 23.28 -7.07 6.22
N SER A 220 24.12 -6.96 5.18
CA SER A 220 25.59 -6.91 5.33
C SER A 220 26.09 -5.70 6.13
N GLY A 221 25.33 -4.59 6.16
CA GLY A 221 25.63 -3.42 6.96
C GLY A 221 25.77 -3.72 8.45
N THR A 222 25.18 -4.83 8.91
CA THR A 222 25.25 -5.29 10.31
C THR A 222 26.67 -5.63 10.75
N GLN A 223 27.50 -6.20 9.88
CA GLN A 223 28.90 -6.50 10.23
C GLN A 223 29.69 -5.21 10.44
N LEU A 224 29.43 -4.19 9.63
CA LEU A 224 30.05 -2.88 9.78
C LEU A 224 29.55 -2.17 11.04
N ALA A 225 28.26 -2.26 11.35
CA ALA A 225 27.67 -1.72 12.57
C ALA A 225 28.37 -2.28 13.83
N ILE A 226 28.58 -3.58 13.89
CA ILE A 226 29.25 -4.27 15.00
C ILE A 226 30.72 -3.82 15.12
N LYS A 227 31.45 -3.76 14.01
CA LYS A 227 32.85 -3.27 13.98
C LYS A 227 32.99 -1.83 14.46
N VAL A 228 32.10 -0.95 13.99
CA VAL A 228 32.06 0.45 14.43
C VAL A 228 31.73 0.53 15.93
N ALA A 229 30.78 -0.27 16.41
CA ALA A 229 30.42 -0.31 17.83
C ALA A 229 31.56 -0.81 18.73
N SER A 230 32.36 -1.79 18.29
CA SER A 230 33.50 -2.28 19.08
C SER A 230 34.65 -1.28 19.23
N LYS A 231 34.67 -0.24 18.39
CA LYS A 231 35.68 0.81 18.40
C LYS A 231 35.15 2.20 18.80
N SER A 232 33.85 2.33 19.08
CA SER A 232 33.24 3.62 19.44
C SER A 232 32.25 3.50 20.59
N ASN A 233 32.56 4.19 21.69
CA ASN A 233 31.68 4.29 22.87
C ASN A 233 30.40 5.12 22.64
N LYS A 234 30.25 5.74 21.46
CA LYS A 234 29.09 6.54 21.06
C LYS A 234 27.91 5.70 20.60
N VAL A 235 28.16 4.48 20.15
CA VAL A 235 27.11 3.55 19.75
C VAL A 235 26.51 2.93 21.00
N LYS A 236 25.19 3.05 21.18
CA LYS A 236 24.46 2.56 22.38
C LYS A 236 23.49 1.42 22.10
N GLY A 237 23.33 1.05 20.83
CA GLY A 237 22.54 -0.10 20.44
C GLY A 237 22.58 -0.31 18.93
N ILE A 238 22.27 -1.52 18.50
CA ILE A 238 22.20 -1.91 17.10
C ILE A 238 20.84 -2.52 16.79
N VAL A 239 20.17 -2.03 15.77
CA VAL A 239 19.00 -2.65 15.14
C VAL A 239 19.45 -3.24 13.80
N SER A 240 19.62 -4.55 13.76
CA SER A 240 19.94 -5.33 12.56
C SER A 240 18.65 -5.79 11.88
N ILE A 241 18.50 -5.54 10.58
CA ILE A 241 17.36 -5.98 9.76
C ILE A 241 17.88 -6.98 8.74
N ASN A 242 17.46 -8.24 8.89
CA ASN A 242 17.95 -9.41 8.15
C ASN A 242 19.49 -9.54 8.08
N GLY A 243 20.20 -9.01 9.08
CA GLY A 243 21.65 -9.00 9.13
C GLY A 243 22.27 -10.23 9.75
N ARG A 244 23.44 -10.65 9.26
CA ARG A 244 24.28 -11.70 9.88
C ARG A 244 25.60 -11.13 10.37
N TYR A 245 26.05 -11.59 11.53
CA TYR A 245 27.39 -11.30 12.05
C TYR A 245 28.51 -12.10 11.34
N GLN A 246 28.15 -13.08 10.51
CA GLN A 246 29.08 -13.85 9.69
C GLN A 246 28.45 -14.21 8.34
N SER A 247 29.26 -14.36 7.29
CA SER A 247 28.75 -14.77 5.98
C SER A 247 28.32 -16.25 5.92
N SER A 248 27.30 -16.55 5.10
CA SER A 248 26.68 -17.87 4.87
C SER A 248 27.52 -18.82 4.00
N LEU A 249 28.84 -18.75 4.09
CA LEU A 249 29.71 -19.63 3.31
C LEU A 249 29.68 -21.04 3.91
N ILE A 250 29.24 -22.01 3.13
CA ILE A 250 29.33 -23.43 3.49
C ILE A 250 30.71 -23.93 3.08
N ASP A 251 31.44 -24.57 4.00
CA ASP A 251 32.69 -25.23 3.66
C ASP A 251 32.39 -26.51 2.88
N PRO A 252 32.78 -26.61 1.59
CA PRO A 252 32.48 -27.78 0.77
C PRO A 252 33.09 -29.07 1.32
N LEU A 253 34.12 -28.96 2.17
CA LEU A 253 34.76 -30.12 2.79
C LEU A 253 33.92 -30.71 3.93
N THR A 254 33.13 -29.88 4.63
CA THR A 254 32.41 -30.28 5.85
C THR A 254 30.89 -30.23 5.68
N GLY A 255 30.39 -29.48 4.70
CA GLY A 255 28.96 -29.20 4.54
C GLY A 255 28.38 -28.31 5.64
N LYS A 256 29.21 -27.71 6.49
CA LYS A 256 28.82 -26.81 7.59
C LYS A 256 29.20 -25.36 7.27
N ASP A 257 28.68 -24.41 8.05
CA ASP A 257 29.16 -23.02 8.00
C ASP A 257 30.68 -22.99 8.16
N ALA A 258 31.34 -22.27 7.26
CA ALA A 258 32.78 -22.15 7.20
C ALA A 258 33.30 -21.42 8.44
N THR A 259 34.35 -21.92 9.06
CA THR A 259 35.03 -21.22 10.15
C THR A 259 35.58 -19.86 9.68
N ALA A 260 35.88 -18.93 10.58
CA ALA A 260 36.50 -17.64 10.23
C ALA A 260 37.75 -17.80 9.34
N ALA A 261 38.64 -18.75 9.67
CA ALA A 261 39.82 -19.05 8.85
C ALA A 261 39.43 -19.57 7.46
N ARG A 262 38.41 -20.43 7.38
CA ARG A 262 37.93 -20.99 6.13
C ARG A 262 37.22 -19.95 5.26
N ARG A 263 36.47 -19.02 5.85
CA ARG A 263 35.83 -17.88 5.15
C ARG A 263 36.87 -17.01 4.42
N LYS A 264 38.02 -16.72 5.04
CA LYS A 264 39.13 -16.00 4.40
C LYS A 264 39.72 -16.72 3.17
N VAL A 265 39.60 -18.05 3.13
CA VAL A 265 40.03 -18.85 1.98
C VAL A 265 38.92 -18.91 0.93
N LEU A 266 37.68 -19.21 1.34
CA LEU A 266 36.54 -19.38 0.43
C LEU A 266 36.06 -18.08 -0.20
N SER A 267 36.22 -16.93 0.45
CA SER A 267 35.94 -15.61 -0.15
C SER A 267 36.84 -15.32 -1.36
N LYS A 268 37.97 -16.05 -1.50
CA LYS A 268 38.84 -15.95 -2.66
C LYS A 268 38.26 -16.67 -3.88
N THR A 269 37.36 -17.65 -3.74
CA THR A 269 36.96 -18.53 -4.85
C THR A 269 35.46 -18.86 -4.97
N ALA A 270 34.68 -18.91 -3.89
CA ALA A 270 33.34 -19.55 -3.89
C ALA A 270 32.14 -18.60 -3.67
N PHE A 271 32.25 -17.61 -2.78
CA PHE A 271 31.18 -16.64 -2.51
C PHE A 271 30.68 -15.85 -3.74
N PRO A 272 31.58 -15.34 -4.61
CA PRO A 272 31.19 -14.27 -5.52
C PRO A 272 30.25 -14.72 -6.65
N THR A 273 30.33 -15.99 -7.03
CA THR A 273 29.57 -16.54 -8.16
C THR A 273 28.07 -16.65 -7.86
N SER A 274 27.72 -17.06 -6.64
CA SER A 274 26.31 -17.13 -6.21
C SER A 274 25.66 -15.75 -6.14
N MET A 275 26.42 -14.74 -5.73
CA MET A 275 25.95 -13.36 -5.69
C MET A 275 25.74 -12.80 -7.09
N VAL A 276 26.67 -13.00 -8.04
CA VAL A 276 26.51 -12.55 -9.45
C VAL A 276 25.26 -13.15 -10.10
N ILE A 277 24.98 -14.42 -9.84
CA ILE A 277 23.78 -15.07 -10.35
C ILE A 277 22.52 -14.48 -9.72
N GLN A 278 22.55 -14.15 -8.43
CA GLN A 278 21.42 -13.50 -7.73
C GLN A 278 21.20 -12.04 -8.17
N VAL A 279 22.28 -11.30 -8.44
CA VAL A 279 22.21 -9.88 -8.82
C VAL A 279 22.17 -9.63 -10.34
N SER A 280 22.12 -10.68 -11.17
CA SER A 280 21.99 -10.50 -12.62
C SER A 280 20.57 -10.03 -12.99
N PRO A 281 20.40 -9.11 -13.96
CA PRO A 281 19.10 -8.58 -14.41
C PRO A 281 18.01 -9.63 -14.63
N SER A 282 18.35 -10.83 -15.10
CA SER A 282 17.41 -11.92 -15.35
C SER A 282 16.91 -12.68 -14.11
N ASN A 283 17.57 -12.54 -12.95
CA ASN A 283 17.31 -13.31 -11.72
C ASN A 283 16.95 -12.42 -10.50
N LEU A 284 17.02 -11.09 -10.67
CA LEU A 284 16.78 -10.10 -9.62
C LEU A 284 15.33 -10.11 -9.08
N SER A 285 14.35 -10.61 -9.86
CA SER A 285 12.93 -10.51 -9.51
C SER A 285 12.45 -11.49 -8.42
N SER A 286 13.15 -12.58 -8.14
CA SER A 286 12.67 -13.62 -7.19
C SER A 286 13.57 -13.85 -5.97
N SER A 287 14.87 -13.55 -6.05
CA SER A 287 15.83 -13.82 -4.96
C SER A 287 16.07 -12.63 -4.03
N TYR A 288 16.09 -11.40 -4.57
CA TYR A 288 16.36 -10.13 -3.87
C TYR A 288 15.12 -9.22 -3.87
N ALA A 289 14.04 -9.67 -3.24
CA ALA A 289 12.90 -8.80 -2.96
C ALA A 289 13.14 -8.09 -1.62
N PHE A 290 13.26 -6.76 -1.66
CA PHE A 290 13.39 -5.85 -0.52
C PHE A 290 12.03 -5.42 0.02
N SER A 291 11.02 -5.31 -0.84
CA SER A 291 9.65 -4.97 -0.45
C SER A 291 8.63 -5.80 -1.22
N LYS A 292 7.46 -5.99 -0.61
CA LYS A 292 6.26 -6.52 -1.28
C LYS A 292 5.71 -5.58 -2.35
N ASP A 293 5.98 -4.28 -2.25
CA ASP A 293 5.66 -3.32 -3.29
C ASP A 293 6.59 -3.57 -4.48
N LEU A 294 6.04 -4.20 -5.52
CA LEU A 294 6.80 -4.58 -6.72
C LEU A 294 7.41 -3.38 -7.44
N VAL A 295 6.76 -2.21 -7.39
CA VAL A 295 7.25 -0.98 -8.04
C VAL A 295 8.46 -0.44 -7.27
N LYS A 296 8.34 -0.29 -5.95
CA LYS A 296 9.46 0.13 -5.11
C LYS A 296 10.61 -0.88 -5.16
N ASN A 297 10.29 -2.17 -5.10
CA ASN A 297 11.29 -3.22 -5.21
C ASN A 297 12.07 -3.09 -6.52
N GLN A 298 11.38 -2.87 -7.64
CA GLN A 298 12.04 -2.65 -8.93
C GLN A 298 12.91 -1.38 -8.92
N GLN A 299 12.48 -0.29 -8.26
CA GLN A 299 13.29 0.93 -8.12
C GLN A 299 14.61 0.67 -7.38
N TYR A 300 14.58 -0.14 -6.31
CA TYR A 300 15.80 -0.54 -5.61
C TYR A 300 16.69 -1.41 -6.51
N LEU A 301 16.12 -2.39 -7.21
CA LEU A 301 16.88 -3.28 -8.10
C LEU A 301 17.52 -2.53 -9.28
N ASN A 302 16.92 -1.43 -9.74
CA ASN A 302 17.48 -0.58 -10.78
C ASN A 302 18.78 0.13 -10.35
N GLN A 303 19.12 0.15 -9.05
CA GLN A 303 20.43 0.64 -8.59
C GLN A 303 21.56 -0.32 -8.96
N ILE A 304 21.26 -1.58 -9.29
CA ILE A 304 22.24 -2.56 -9.76
C ILE A 304 22.34 -2.42 -11.28
N THR A 305 23.48 -1.93 -11.75
CA THR A 305 23.76 -1.68 -13.17
C THR A 305 24.89 -2.59 -13.65
N PRO A 306 24.96 -2.92 -14.95
CA PRO A 306 26.10 -3.68 -15.49
C PRO A 306 27.47 -3.09 -15.13
N ASP A 307 27.54 -1.75 -15.01
CA ASP A 307 28.76 -1.02 -14.68
C ASP A 307 29.18 -1.18 -13.21
N ASN A 308 28.24 -1.33 -12.28
CA ASN A 308 28.53 -1.43 -10.85
C ASN A 308 28.55 -2.86 -10.31
N VAL A 309 28.04 -3.85 -11.05
CA VAL A 309 28.03 -5.27 -10.62
C VAL A 309 29.44 -5.75 -10.28
N ASN A 310 30.45 -5.32 -11.04
CA ASN A 310 31.85 -5.63 -10.76
C ASN A 310 32.36 -5.04 -9.43
N THR A 311 31.85 -3.87 -9.08
CA THR A 311 32.17 -3.16 -7.85
C THR A 311 31.49 -3.85 -6.65
N ILE A 312 30.21 -4.17 -6.75
CA ILE A 312 29.44 -4.95 -5.76
C ILE A 312 30.12 -6.30 -5.50
N PHE A 313 30.51 -6.99 -6.57
CA PHE A 313 31.22 -8.27 -6.50
C PHE A 313 32.54 -8.20 -5.72
N ARG A 314 33.30 -7.11 -5.88
CA ARG A 314 34.58 -6.93 -5.20
C ARG A 314 34.38 -6.71 -3.71
N TYR A 315 33.40 -5.91 -3.32
CA TYR A 315 33.11 -5.65 -1.91
C TYR A 315 32.53 -6.85 -1.18
N SER A 316 31.68 -7.62 -1.85
CA SER A 316 31.03 -8.77 -1.24
C SER A 316 32.04 -9.82 -0.78
N ARG A 317 33.21 -9.90 -1.42
CA ARG A 317 34.34 -10.74 -0.99
C ARG A 317 34.91 -10.35 0.36
N GLU A 318 34.98 -9.06 0.66
CA GLU A 318 35.49 -8.59 1.96
C GLU A 318 34.51 -8.93 3.07
N PHE A 319 33.21 -8.65 2.88
CA PHE A 319 32.15 -9.06 3.80
C PHE A 319 32.08 -10.59 3.96
N ALA A 320 32.25 -11.34 2.88
CA ALA A 320 32.26 -12.80 2.94
C ALA A 320 33.42 -13.38 3.75
N ALA A 321 34.54 -12.67 3.80
CA ALA A 321 35.70 -13.05 4.60
C ALA A 321 35.52 -12.74 6.09
N GLN A 322 34.53 -11.92 6.46
CA GLN A 322 34.35 -11.46 7.83
C GLN A 322 33.61 -12.47 8.70
N ASP A 323 33.97 -12.41 9.97
CA ASP A 323 33.32 -13.05 11.10
C ASP A 323 33.54 -12.10 12.28
N VAL A 324 32.47 -11.45 12.76
CA VAL A 324 32.58 -10.39 13.78
C VAL A 324 32.13 -10.86 15.17
N ILE A 325 32.18 -12.17 15.43
CA ILE A 325 31.77 -12.74 16.72
C ILE A 325 32.62 -12.23 17.89
N ASP A 326 33.92 -12.01 17.67
CA ASP A 326 34.81 -11.52 18.71
C ASP A 326 34.52 -10.05 19.03
N GLU A 327 34.19 -9.23 18.03
CA GLU A 327 33.70 -7.86 18.24
C GLU A 327 32.37 -7.84 19.00
N ILE A 328 31.43 -8.76 18.73
CA ILE A 328 30.18 -8.86 19.51
C ILE A 328 30.48 -9.15 20.99
N ARG A 329 31.43 -10.04 21.28
CA ARG A 329 31.81 -10.38 22.67
C ARG A 329 32.51 -9.24 23.41
N GLN A 330 33.03 -8.25 22.69
CA GLN A 330 33.73 -7.11 23.26
C GLN A 330 32.81 -5.93 23.59
N ILE A 331 31.57 -5.92 23.08
CA ILE A 331 30.64 -4.80 23.25
C ILE A 331 29.57 -5.11 24.31
N ASP A 332 29.37 -4.19 25.25
CA ASP A 332 28.25 -4.21 26.22
C ASP A 332 27.12 -3.27 25.76
N ILE A 333 26.65 -3.48 24.52
CA ILE A 333 25.53 -2.73 23.96
C ILE A 333 24.45 -3.69 23.45
N PRO A 334 23.17 -3.33 23.61
CA PRO A 334 22.07 -4.16 23.16
C PRO A 334 21.97 -4.25 21.63
N ILE A 335 21.61 -5.44 21.14
CA ILE A 335 21.40 -5.74 19.72
C ILE A 335 20.00 -6.31 19.53
N LEU A 336 19.18 -5.63 18.73
CA LEU A 336 17.93 -6.18 18.20
C LEU A 336 18.18 -6.69 16.79
N ASN A 337 17.98 -7.98 16.56
CA ASN A 337 17.95 -8.55 15.22
C ASN A 337 16.52 -8.89 14.78
N ILE A 338 16.07 -8.26 13.71
CA ILE A 338 14.77 -8.42 13.09
C ILE A 338 14.92 -9.30 11.85
N VAL A 339 14.31 -10.49 11.86
CA VAL A 339 14.37 -11.45 10.76
C VAL A 339 13.00 -11.51 10.05
N PRO A 340 12.92 -11.19 8.73
CA PRO A 340 11.66 -11.26 7.99
C PRO A 340 11.20 -12.72 7.75
N VAL A 341 9.88 -12.89 7.55
CA VAL A 341 9.25 -14.14 7.11
C VAL A 341 8.32 -13.82 5.95
N HIS A 342 8.44 -14.55 4.84
CA HIS A 342 7.75 -14.24 3.60
C HIS A 342 6.30 -14.78 3.55
N ASN A 343 5.58 -14.40 2.49
CA ASN A 343 4.12 -14.47 2.32
C ASN A 343 3.48 -15.86 2.48
N ASP A 344 4.23 -16.93 2.26
CA ASP A 344 3.73 -18.31 2.33
C ASP A 344 4.09 -18.99 3.67
N GLN A 345 4.37 -18.18 4.70
CA GLN A 345 4.95 -18.62 5.98
C GLN A 345 6.34 -19.26 5.85
N SER A 346 6.91 -19.32 4.64
CA SER A 346 8.28 -19.76 4.43
C SER A 346 9.23 -18.57 4.59
N SER A 347 10.38 -18.81 5.20
CA SER A 347 11.51 -17.89 5.14
C SER A 347 12.43 -18.36 4.02
N LYS A 348 13.13 -17.46 3.33
CA LYS A 348 14.17 -17.89 2.39
C LYS A 348 15.24 -18.65 3.17
N ALA A 349 15.95 -19.54 2.48
CA ALA A 349 17.04 -20.30 3.09
C ALA A 349 18.09 -19.37 3.76
N SER A 350 18.29 -18.17 3.22
CA SER A 350 19.12 -17.11 3.79
C SER A 350 18.63 -16.64 5.15
N ASP A 351 17.33 -16.33 5.30
CA ASP A 351 16.79 -15.74 6.53
C ASP A 351 16.69 -16.80 7.62
N LEU A 352 16.40 -18.06 7.26
CA LEU A 352 16.51 -19.19 8.20
C LEU A 352 17.94 -19.38 8.68
N ALA A 353 18.94 -19.21 7.81
CA ALA A 353 20.35 -19.26 8.21
C ALA A 353 20.72 -18.06 9.10
N THR A 354 20.19 -16.87 8.82
CA THR A 354 20.29 -15.69 9.71
C THR A 354 19.73 -16.02 11.09
N LEU A 355 18.46 -16.43 11.16
CA LEU A 355 17.77 -16.77 12.40
C LEU A 355 18.54 -17.79 13.23
N ARG A 356 18.92 -18.92 12.62
CA ARG A 356 19.66 -20.00 13.29
C ARG A 356 20.99 -19.50 13.85
N SER A 357 21.75 -18.71 13.09
CA SER A 357 23.06 -18.22 13.56
C SER A 357 22.93 -17.31 14.79
N TRP A 358 21.95 -16.40 14.79
CA TRP A 358 21.73 -15.54 15.95
C TRP A 358 21.18 -16.32 17.15
N GLN A 359 20.28 -17.28 16.94
CA GLN A 359 19.75 -18.13 18.01
C GLN A 359 20.85 -18.98 18.64
N GLU A 360 21.75 -19.55 17.83
CA GLU A 360 22.91 -20.31 18.31
C GLU A 360 23.86 -19.42 19.12
N LEU A 361 24.17 -18.21 18.63
CA LEU A 361 24.99 -17.24 19.36
C LEU A 361 24.36 -16.87 20.71
N ASN A 362 23.08 -16.51 20.71
CA ASN A 362 22.36 -16.10 21.92
C ASN A 362 22.22 -17.25 22.93
N SER A 363 22.07 -18.49 22.46
CA SER A 363 22.01 -19.68 23.34
C SER A 363 23.36 -20.00 23.96
N ASN A 364 24.44 -19.81 23.20
CA ASN A 364 25.81 -20.07 23.66
C ASN A 364 26.38 -18.94 24.54
N HIS A 365 25.82 -17.73 24.44
CA HIS A 365 26.26 -16.52 25.16
C HIS A 365 25.04 -15.75 25.67
N PRO A 366 24.27 -16.30 26.64
CA PRO A 366 23.02 -15.71 27.12
C PRO A 366 23.20 -14.41 27.92
N ASP A 367 24.44 -14.08 28.27
CA ASP A 367 24.86 -12.83 28.90
C ASP A 367 24.90 -11.65 27.92
N LEU A 368 24.99 -11.92 26.61
CA LEU A 368 24.95 -10.86 25.61
C LEU A 368 23.52 -10.28 25.50
N PRO A 369 23.37 -8.94 25.45
CA PRO A 369 22.07 -8.29 25.37
C PRO A 369 21.46 -8.37 23.95
N ILE A 370 21.19 -9.58 23.47
CA ILE A 370 20.68 -9.85 22.11
C ILE A 370 19.19 -10.20 22.18
N SER A 371 18.38 -9.45 21.43
CA SER A 371 16.98 -9.76 21.17
C SER A 371 16.80 -10.17 19.72
N ILE A 372 16.10 -11.29 19.48
CA ILE A 372 15.84 -11.81 18.14
C ILE A 372 14.33 -11.85 17.94
N VAL A 373 13.83 -11.14 16.93
CA VAL A 373 12.39 -11.12 16.61
C VAL A 373 12.18 -11.52 15.16
N ARG A 374 11.04 -12.18 14.90
CA ARG A 374 10.59 -12.51 13.56
C ARG A 374 9.45 -11.58 13.17
N VAL A 375 9.46 -11.07 11.94
CA VAL A 375 8.38 -10.26 11.39
C VAL A 375 7.75 -10.98 10.21
N TRP A 376 6.51 -11.43 10.42
CA TRP A 376 5.72 -12.15 9.44
C TRP A 376 5.24 -11.24 8.33
N GLU A 377 4.97 -11.84 7.16
CA GLU A 377 4.42 -11.11 6.03
C GLU A 377 5.31 -9.93 5.61
N SER A 378 6.63 -10.15 5.48
CA SER A 378 7.60 -9.11 5.13
C SER A 378 8.71 -9.62 4.22
N GLN A 379 9.24 -8.75 3.38
CA GLN A 379 10.57 -8.84 2.76
C GLN A 379 11.62 -8.14 3.64
N ASP A 380 12.82 -7.89 3.12
CA ASP A 380 13.96 -7.35 3.88
C ASP A 380 13.74 -5.94 4.45
N LEU A 381 12.96 -5.08 3.79
CA LEU A 381 12.59 -3.75 4.30
C LEU A 381 11.35 -3.85 5.17
N VAL A 382 11.54 -4.39 6.36
CA VAL A 382 10.47 -4.65 7.33
C VAL A 382 9.69 -3.39 7.71
N PHE A 383 10.35 -2.23 7.76
CA PHE A 383 9.69 -0.96 8.01
C PHE A 383 8.80 -0.47 6.86
N THR A 384 9.01 -0.98 5.64
CA THR A 384 8.16 -0.69 4.47
C THR A 384 6.98 -1.65 4.41
N ASP A 385 7.22 -2.96 4.58
CA ASP A 385 6.18 -3.97 4.41
C ASP A 385 5.30 -4.16 5.65
N GLN A 386 5.87 -3.95 6.85
CA GLN A 386 5.21 -4.15 8.14
C GLN A 386 5.50 -2.98 9.10
N PRO A 387 5.15 -1.73 8.74
CA PRO A 387 5.53 -0.54 9.50
C PRO A 387 5.06 -0.57 10.96
N GLN A 388 3.88 -1.17 11.23
CA GLN A 388 3.32 -1.27 12.58
C GLN A 388 4.11 -2.24 13.47
N LEU A 389 4.43 -3.43 12.96
CA LEU A 389 5.23 -4.41 13.69
C LEU A 389 6.66 -3.91 13.88
N PHE A 390 7.22 -3.28 12.85
CA PHE A 390 8.52 -2.64 12.95
C PHE A 390 8.53 -1.56 14.04
N ASP A 391 7.56 -0.63 14.05
CA ASP A 391 7.47 0.44 15.06
C ASP A 391 7.29 -0.12 16.48
N TYR A 392 6.50 -1.19 16.65
CA TYR A 392 6.37 -1.88 17.93
C TYR A 392 7.73 -2.37 18.46
N TYR A 393 8.49 -3.11 17.66
CA TYR A 393 9.80 -3.63 18.10
C TYR A 393 10.85 -2.53 18.24
N PHE A 394 10.87 -1.58 17.29
CA PHE A 394 11.81 -0.47 17.28
C PHE A 394 11.59 0.47 18.46
N SER A 395 10.34 0.80 18.81
CA SER A 395 10.03 1.66 19.95
C SER A 395 10.35 1.02 21.29
N GLN A 396 10.11 -0.30 21.47
CA GLN A 396 10.56 -1.02 22.66
C GLN A 396 12.08 -0.96 22.81
N PHE A 397 12.80 -1.22 21.72
CA PHE A 397 14.26 -1.15 21.71
C PHE A 397 14.77 0.26 22.01
N ILE A 398 14.29 1.29 21.30
CA ILE A 398 14.78 2.67 21.49
C ILE A 398 14.47 3.21 22.89
N ASN A 399 13.36 2.81 23.51
CA ASN A 399 12.97 3.32 24.82
C ASN A 399 13.53 2.48 25.98
N GLN A 400 13.71 1.18 25.80
CA GLN A 400 14.13 0.23 26.85
C GLN A 400 15.12 -0.80 26.28
N PRO A 401 16.30 -0.39 25.80
CA PRO A 401 17.13 -1.18 24.89
C PRO A 401 17.70 -2.47 25.51
N ARG A 402 17.85 -2.53 26.85
CA ARG A 402 18.33 -3.72 27.56
C ARG A 402 17.22 -4.66 28.03
N LYS A 403 15.94 -4.31 27.86
CA LYS A 403 14.85 -5.22 28.25
C LYS A 403 14.60 -6.24 27.14
N PRO A 404 14.29 -7.50 27.50
CA PRO A 404 13.84 -8.48 26.51
C PRO A 404 12.65 -7.94 25.73
N ILE A 405 12.74 -8.02 24.41
CA ILE A 405 11.65 -7.60 23.53
C ILE A 405 10.56 -8.67 23.55
N SER A 406 9.33 -8.24 23.84
CA SER A 406 8.19 -9.16 23.86
C SER A 406 7.79 -9.51 22.43
N GLN A 407 8.17 -10.71 21.98
CA GLN A 407 7.87 -11.20 20.63
C GLN A 407 6.37 -11.51 20.49
N ILE A 408 5.78 -11.10 19.37
CA ILE A 408 4.40 -11.44 19.02
C ILE A 408 4.39 -12.87 18.40
N PRO A 409 3.65 -13.85 18.95
CA PRO A 409 3.65 -15.24 18.48
C PRO A 409 3.16 -15.44 17.04
N SER A 410 3.67 -16.49 16.39
CA SER A 410 3.60 -16.77 14.96
C SER A 410 2.28 -17.28 14.37
N GLU A 411 1.31 -17.68 15.19
CA GLU A 411 0.06 -18.32 14.71
C GLU A 411 -1.17 -17.45 14.88
N ASN A 412 -0.95 -16.27 15.43
CA ASN A 412 -1.98 -15.30 15.56
C ASN A 412 -1.78 -14.27 14.45
N LYS A 413 -2.75 -14.16 13.55
CA LYS A 413 -3.20 -12.82 13.11
C LYS A 413 -3.74 -12.09 14.36
N VAL A 414 -2.89 -11.90 15.37
CA VAL A 414 -3.20 -11.09 16.53
C VAL A 414 -3.15 -9.70 15.92
N ASN A 415 -4.35 -9.17 15.78
CA ASN A 415 -4.68 -7.84 16.24
C ASN A 415 -3.89 -7.62 17.55
N VAL A 416 -2.59 -7.33 17.43
CA VAL A 416 -1.81 -6.72 18.51
C VAL A 416 -2.68 -5.54 18.78
N GLU A 417 -3.43 -5.51 19.89
CA GLU A 417 -4.16 -4.30 20.22
C GLU A 417 -3.07 -3.24 20.18
N PRO A 418 -3.06 -2.36 19.15
CA PRO A 418 -2.00 -1.41 19.04
C PRO A 418 -2.00 -0.65 20.35
N ALA A 419 -0.85 -0.11 20.80
CA ALA A 419 -0.82 0.76 21.98
C ALA A 419 -1.88 1.89 21.91
N SER A 420 -2.43 2.11 20.72
CA SER A 420 -3.67 2.81 20.47
C SER A 420 -4.60 1.97 19.57
N PRO A 421 -5.58 1.24 20.13
CA PRO A 421 -6.47 0.36 19.37
C PRO A 421 -7.23 1.06 18.25
N PHE A 422 -7.48 0.37 17.13
CA PHE A 422 -8.35 0.90 16.08
C PHE A 422 -9.81 0.87 16.55
N ALA A 423 -10.53 1.94 16.28
CA ALA A 423 -11.96 2.05 16.49
C ALA A 423 -12.64 2.72 15.29
N SER A 424 -13.90 2.35 15.08
CA SER A 424 -14.76 2.94 14.07
C SER A 424 -16.12 3.25 14.68
N ILE A 425 -16.67 4.41 14.35
CA ILE A 425 -18.05 4.78 14.67
C ILE A 425 -18.71 5.33 13.43
N SER A 426 -19.98 4.99 13.22
CA SER A 426 -20.76 5.53 12.13
C SER A 426 -22.20 5.82 12.54
N GLN A 427 -22.81 6.76 11.83
CA GLN A 427 -24.21 7.11 11.96
C GLN A 427 -24.73 7.55 10.59
N THR A 428 -25.91 7.07 10.22
CA THR A 428 -26.63 7.58 9.05
C THR A 428 -27.68 8.60 9.51
N ILE A 429 -27.69 9.77 8.87
CA ILE A 429 -28.78 10.73 8.91
C ILE A 429 -29.38 10.82 7.51
N GLU A 430 -30.70 10.66 7.40
CA GLU A 430 -31.40 10.62 6.11
C GLU A 430 -30.74 9.66 5.11
N THR A 431 -30.03 10.20 4.12
CA THR A 431 -29.31 9.44 3.08
C THR A 431 -27.78 9.52 3.23
N THR A 432 -27.29 10.25 4.24
CA THR A 432 -25.88 10.54 4.46
C THR A 432 -25.31 9.64 5.56
N LEU A 433 -24.34 8.79 5.20
CA LEU A 433 -23.49 8.08 6.16
C LEU A 433 -22.36 9.01 6.60
N ILE A 434 -22.18 9.11 7.91
CA ILE A 434 -21.02 9.75 8.55
C ILE A 434 -20.24 8.63 9.25
N ARG A 435 -18.99 8.42 8.88
CA ARG A 435 -18.12 7.40 9.49
C ARG A 435 -16.81 8.03 9.94
N ILE A 436 -16.37 7.67 11.14
CA ILE A 436 -15.08 8.09 11.70
C ILE A 436 -14.28 6.85 12.05
N ASP A 437 -13.11 6.71 11.41
CA ASP A 437 -12.13 5.66 11.69
C ASP A 437 -10.92 6.29 12.38
N TYR A 438 -10.51 5.75 13.53
CA TYR A 438 -9.48 6.35 14.37
C TYR A 438 -8.71 5.30 15.17
N HIS A 439 -7.64 5.73 15.82
CA HIS A 439 -6.92 4.92 16.81
C HIS A 439 -6.94 5.61 18.18
N GLN A 440 -7.03 4.83 19.24
CA GLN A 440 -7.35 5.27 20.60
C GLN A 440 -6.13 5.33 21.54
N PRO A 441 -5.27 6.37 21.49
CA PRO A 441 -4.18 6.50 22.45
C PRO A 441 -4.68 6.66 23.89
N ALA A 442 -3.94 6.05 24.83
CA ALA A 442 -4.19 6.17 26.26
C ALA A 442 -3.42 7.36 26.88
N VAL A 443 -3.97 7.97 27.94
CA VAL A 443 -3.30 9.01 28.73
C VAL A 443 -2.05 8.41 29.39
N ASN A 444 -2.18 7.25 30.04
CA ASN A 444 -1.10 6.54 30.73
C ASN A 444 -0.34 7.42 31.75
N GLY A 445 -1.07 8.24 32.51
CA GLY A 445 -0.50 9.13 33.54
C GLY A 445 0.36 10.28 33.01
N ARG A 446 0.36 10.54 31.70
CA ARG A 446 1.07 11.66 31.06
C ARG A 446 0.12 12.83 30.88
N LYS A 447 0.66 14.04 30.89
CA LYS A 447 -0.09 15.22 30.45
C LYS A 447 -0.26 15.18 28.93
N VAL A 448 -1.50 15.22 28.45
CA VAL A 448 -1.76 15.09 27.01
C VAL A 448 -1.53 16.42 26.30
N PHE A 449 -2.37 17.42 26.57
CA PHE A 449 -2.32 18.68 25.83
C PHE A 449 -1.28 19.65 26.42
N GLY A 450 -0.42 20.17 25.53
CA GLY A 450 0.72 21.02 25.88
C GLY A 450 2.03 20.26 26.10
N GLU A 451 2.00 18.93 26.17
CA GLU A 451 3.19 18.06 26.24
C GLU A 451 3.18 16.98 25.15
N LEU A 452 2.41 15.90 25.34
CA LEU A 452 2.32 14.81 24.34
C LEU A 452 1.77 15.32 23.00
N VAL A 453 0.78 16.20 23.06
CA VAL A 453 0.24 16.95 21.93
C VAL A 453 0.58 18.43 22.15
N PRO A 454 1.66 18.94 21.53
CA PRO A 454 2.10 20.32 21.72
C PRO A 454 1.06 21.32 21.21
N PHE A 455 0.85 22.41 21.96
CA PHE A 455 -0.01 23.49 21.49
C PHE A 455 0.59 24.19 20.26
N GLY A 456 -0.29 24.60 19.34
CA GLY A 456 0.07 25.28 18.10
C GLY A 456 0.59 24.36 16.99
N GLN A 457 0.75 23.06 17.25
CA GLN A 457 1.18 22.08 16.27
C GLN A 457 0.01 21.28 15.72
N ILE A 458 0.15 20.85 14.45
CA ILE A 458 -0.84 19.98 13.82
C ILE A 458 -0.71 18.56 14.34
N TRP A 459 -1.85 17.96 14.69
CA TRP A 459 -1.94 16.63 15.25
C TRP A 459 -3.01 15.83 14.51
N ARG A 460 -2.73 14.54 14.31
CA ARG A 460 -3.54 13.57 13.57
C ARG A 460 -4.84 13.13 14.25
N ALA A 461 -5.19 13.81 15.35
CA ALA A 461 -6.42 13.59 16.12
C ALA A 461 -6.63 12.12 16.53
N GLY A 462 -5.55 11.40 16.82
CA GLY A 462 -5.50 9.96 17.03
C GLY A 462 -4.05 9.46 17.12
N ALA A 463 -3.85 8.17 16.85
CA ALA A 463 -2.56 7.50 16.81
C ALA A 463 -2.35 6.74 15.50
N ASN A 464 -1.11 6.35 15.16
CA ASN A 464 -0.80 5.63 13.92
C ASN A 464 -1.23 6.42 12.66
N ASN A 465 -2.25 5.93 11.95
CA ASN A 465 -2.89 6.65 10.85
C ASN A 465 -3.62 7.90 11.35
N ALA A 466 -3.71 8.93 10.51
CA ALA A 466 -4.62 10.04 10.77
C ALA A 466 -6.04 9.51 10.91
N THR A 467 -6.77 10.04 11.90
CA THR A 467 -8.21 9.81 12.00
C THR A 467 -8.85 10.24 10.69
N THR A 468 -9.78 9.45 10.16
CA THR A 468 -10.51 9.80 8.93
C THR A 468 -11.98 10.01 9.21
N ILE A 469 -12.58 10.97 8.52
CA ILE A 469 -14.03 11.18 8.46
C ILE A 469 -14.50 10.99 7.02
N GLU A 470 -15.52 10.16 6.84
CA GLU A 470 -16.17 9.90 5.57
C GLU A 470 -17.61 10.40 5.62
N VAL A 471 -18.02 11.14 4.59
CA VAL A 471 -19.39 11.60 4.37
C VAL A 471 -19.83 11.23 2.95
N THR A 472 -20.96 10.54 2.81
CA THR A 472 -21.41 10.03 1.49
C THR A 472 -22.13 11.06 0.63
N ASN A 473 -22.59 12.16 1.24
CA ASN A 473 -23.20 13.31 0.56
C ASN A 473 -22.57 14.61 1.06
N ASP A 474 -22.84 15.71 0.36
CA ASP A 474 -22.39 17.04 0.80
C ASP A 474 -23.08 17.38 2.13
N VAL A 475 -22.34 18.01 3.04
CA VAL A 475 -22.81 18.35 4.39
C VAL A 475 -22.48 19.78 4.78
N VAL A 476 -23.22 20.31 5.75
CA VAL A 476 -22.93 21.60 6.39
C VAL A 476 -22.50 21.39 7.83
N LEU A 477 -21.27 21.84 8.13
CA LEU A 477 -20.70 21.84 9.47
C LEU A 477 -21.01 23.15 10.20
N ASN A 478 -21.45 23.03 11.45
CA ASN A 478 -21.83 24.15 12.32
C ASN A 478 -22.76 25.17 11.63
N GLU A 479 -23.67 24.67 10.78
CA GLU A 479 -24.63 25.47 10.00
C GLU A 479 -23.99 26.54 9.10
N LYS A 480 -22.67 26.45 8.87
CA LYS A 480 -21.89 27.52 8.23
C LYS A 480 -20.95 27.03 7.14
N PHE A 481 -20.28 25.90 7.35
CA PHE A 481 -19.19 25.46 6.49
C PHE A 481 -19.64 24.28 5.63
N LYS A 482 -19.69 24.46 4.32
CA LYS A 482 -19.95 23.36 3.40
C LYS A 482 -18.74 22.44 3.29
N LEU A 483 -18.99 21.14 3.26
CA LEU A 483 -18.01 20.10 2.96
C LEU A 483 -18.63 19.18 1.91
N GLU A 484 -17.91 18.98 0.81
CA GLU A 484 -18.34 18.06 -0.25
C GLU A 484 -18.31 16.60 0.25
N LYS A 485 -19.03 15.72 -0.43
CA LYS A 485 -18.95 14.29 -0.19
C LYS A 485 -17.52 13.78 -0.39
N GLY A 486 -17.08 12.87 0.46
CA GLY A 486 -15.76 12.28 0.36
C GLY A 486 -15.24 11.73 1.68
N ARG A 487 -14.03 11.20 1.60
CA ARG A 487 -13.27 10.72 2.76
C ARG A 487 -12.07 11.63 2.97
N TYR A 488 -11.92 12.12 4.19
CA TYR A 488 -10.93 13.13 4.58
C TYR A 488 -10.14 12.66 5.77
N SER A 489 -8.87 13.03 5.86
CA SER A 489 -8.14 12.94 7.12
C SER A 489 -8.52 14.13 8.02
N VAL A 490 -8.58 13.87 9.32
CA VAL A 490 -8.92 14.83 10.38
C VAL A 490 -7.64 15.20 11.12
N PHE A 491 -7.34 16.49 11.13
CA PHE A 491 -6.28 17.05 11.95
C PHE A 491 -6.84 18.09 12.92
N LEU A 492 -6.16 18.24 14.04
CA LEU A 492 -6.42 19.26 15.04
C LEU A 492 -5.17 20.12 15.23
N ILE A 493 -5.37 21.41 15.52
CA ILE A 493 -4.32 22.29 16.03
C ILE A 493 -4.77 22.78 17.41
N PRO A 494 -4.43 22.05 18.49
CA PRO A 494 -4.77 22.44 19.85
C PRO A 494 -4.09 23.76 20.24
N LYS A 495 -4.78 24.59 21.00
CA LYS A 495 -4.25 25.81 21.63
C LYS A 495 -4.80 25.92 23.05
N LYS A 496 -4.27 26.84 23.86
CA LYS A 496 -4.80 27.08 25.23
C LYS A 496 -6.26 27.56 25.26
N GLY A 497 -6.76 28.10 24.15
CA GLY A 497 -8.15 28.52 23.99
C GLY A 497 -8.79 27.79 22.80
N THR A 498 -9.09 28.51 21.73
CA THR A 498 -9.74 27.95 20.54
C THR A 498 -8.84 27.01 19.75
N TRP A 499 -9.34 25.82 19.43
CA TRP A 499 -8.67 24.83 18.58
C TRP A 499 -9.11 25.01 17.13
N GLU A 500 -8.30 24.50 16.21
CA GLU A 500 -8.69 24.40 14.79
C GLU A 500 -8.88 22.92 14.42
N VAL A 501 -9.99 22.62 13.76
CA VAL A 501 -10.26 21.33 13.10
C VAL A 501 -9.98 21.51 11.62
N VAL A 502 -9.33 20.52 11.03
CA VAL A 502 -8.94 20.51 9.62
C VAL A 502 -9.35 19.19 9.00
N PHE A 503 -10.09 19.26 7.89
CA PHE A 503 -10.33 18.13 7.01
C PHE A 503 -9.45 18.27 5.77
N ASN A 504 -8.73 17.22 5.41
CA ASN A 504 -7.72 17.25 4.35
C ASN A 504 -7.97 16.12 3.33
N HIS A 505 -7.83 16.44 2.04
CA HIS A 505 -8.19 15.55 0.92
C HIS A 505 -7.35 14.27 0.82
N ILE A 506 -6.17 14.22 1.44
CA ILE A 506 -5.39 12.99 1.50
C ILE A 506 -5.89 12.19 2.72
N ALA A 507 -6.82 11.25 2.52
CA ALA A 507 -7.43 10.48 3.60
C ALA A 507 -6.44 9.54 4.31
N ASP A 508 -5.73 8.72 3.54
CA ASP A 508 -4.85 7.68 4.09
C ASP A 508 -3.45 8.25 4.32
N GLN A 509 -3.26 8.85 5.50
CA GLN A 509 -1.97 9.37 5.95
C GLN A 509 -1.51 8.68 7.22
N TRP A 510 -0.23 8.30 7.27
CA TRP A 510 0.41 7.98 8.54
C TRP A 510 0.79 9.28 9.25
N GLY A 511 0.35 9.45 10.50
CA GLY A 511 0.72 10.63 11.26
C GLY A 511 0.09 11.94 10.74
N ALA A 512 0.75 13.06 11.06
CA ALA A 512 0.53 14.38 10.42
C ALA A 512 1.73 14.79 9.56
N PHE A 513 2.58 13.85 9.18
CA PHE A 513 3.92 14.11 8.62
C PHE A 513 3.93 14.58 7.17
N ASN A 514 2.92 14.17 6.41
CA ASN A 514 2.72 14.53 5.01
C ASN A 514 1.62 15.60 4.85
N TYR A 515 1.16 16.15 5.97
CA TYR A 515 0.19 17.22 5.98
C TYR A 515 0.70 18.40 5.15
N LYS A 516 -0.09 18.81 4.15
CA LYS A 516 0.10 20.09 3.45
C LYS A 516 -1.20 20.87 3.51
N LYS A 517 -1.08 22.13 3.94
CA LYS A 517 -2.19 23.08 4.02
C LYS A 517 -2.90 23.30 2.68
N SER A 518 -2.20 23.13 1.56
CA SER A 518 -2.78 23.19 0.21
C SER A 518 -3.81 22.09 -0.08
N PHE A 519 -3.84 21.02 0.72
CA PHE A 519 -4.82 19.93 0.61
C PHE A 519 -5.94 20.04 1.64
N ASP A 520 -6.01 21.13 2.42
CA ASP A 520 -7.12 21.36 3.34
C ASP A 520 -8.41 21.54 2.53
N ALA A 521 -9.36 20.62 2.70
CA ALA A 521 -10.72 20.75 2.18
C ALA A 521 -11.50 21.77 3.01
N LEU A 522 -11.33 21.72 4.33
CA LEU A 522 -12.00 22.62 5.25
C LEU A 522 -11.15 22.83 6.51
N ARG A 523 -11.16 24.06 7.03
CA ARG A 523 -10.55 24.42 8.31
C ARG A 523 -11.47 25.34 9.08
N PHE A 524 -11.82 24.97 10.30
CA PHE A 524 -12.71 25.75 11.15
C PHE A 524 -12.27 25.71 12.61
N LYS A 525 -12.83 26.62 13.41
CA LYS A 525 -12.49 26.78 14.83
C LYS A 525 -13.53 26.09 15.71
N VAL A 526 -13.07 25.48 16.80
CA VAL A 526 -13.90 24.91 17.87
C VAL A 526 -13.34 25.34 19.22
N THR A 527 -14.21 25.45 20.22
CA THR A 527 -13.81 25.76 21.60
C THR A 527 -13.77 24.46 22.40
N PRO A 528 -12.62 24.07 22.98
CA PRO A 528 -12.56 22.91 23.86
C PRO A 528 -13.29 23.17 25.18
N GLU A 529 -14.02 22.17 25.64
CA GLU A 529 -14.68 22.11 26.93
C GLU A 529 -13.80 21.31 27.90
N THR A 530 -13.68 21.78 29.14
CA THR A 530 -13.04 21.01 30.21
C THR A 530 -14.06 20.06 30.84
N THR A 531 -13.80 18.76 30.80
CA THR A 531 -14.68 17.74 31.37
C THR A 531 -14.32 17.43 32.82
N LYS A 532 -15.33 17.13 33.64
CA LYS A 532 -15.13 16.69 35.05
C LYS A 532 -14.43 15.33 35.09
N ASP A 533 -14.91 14.39 34.29
CA ASP A 533 -14.37 13.04 34.22
C ASP A 533 -13.25 12.97 33.17
N MET A 534 -12.16 12.31 33.54
CA MET A 534 -11.02 12.07 32.66
C MET A 534 -11.32 10.87 31.74
N GLN A 535 -11.13 11.07 30.43
CA GLN A 535 -11.24 10.02 29.43
C GLN A 535 -9.87 9.41 29.17
N GLU A 536 -9.64 8.18 29.66
CA GLU A 536 -8.34 7.49 29.56
C GLU A 536 -7.94 7.20 28.11
N TYR A 537 -8.85 6.66 27.31
CA TYR A 537 -8.61 6.35 25.90
C TYR A 537 -9.34 7.35 25.02
N LEU A 538 -8.65 7.94 24.04
CA LEU A 538 -9.27 8.84 23.07
C LEU A 538 -10.51 8.18 22.45
N SER A 539 -11.62 8.91 22.42
CA SER A 539 -12.90 8.42 21.90
C SER A 539 -13.58 9.47 21.02
N TYR A 540 -14.29 8.99 20.00
CA TYR A 540 -15.22 9.78 19.21
C TYR A 540 -16.65 9.30 19.41
N GLN A 541 -17.60 10.23 19.38
CA GLN A 541 -19.03 9.95 19.45
C GLN A 541 -19.78 10.70 18.36
N ILE A 542 -20.86 10.10 17.85
CA ILE A 542 -21.81 10.72 16.92
C ILE A 542 -23.20 10.62 17.55
N ASN A 543 -23.74 11.75 17.99
CA ASN A 543 -25.04 11.83 18.65
C ASN A 543 -26.05 12.49 17.71
N ARG A 544 -27.13 11.78 17.37
CA ARG A 544 -28.21 12.35 16.55
C ARG A 544 -28.98 13.40 17.36
N THR A 545 -29.09 14.60 16.82
CA THR A 545 -29.77 15.75 17.47
C THR A 545 -31.03 16.19 16.72
N ALA A 546 -31.15 15.86 15.44
CA ALA A 546 -32.37 15.96 14.66
C ALA A 546 -32.42 14.86 13.58
N ILE A 547 -33.47 14.84 12.76
CA ILE A 547 -33.62 13.82 11.71
C ILE A 547 -32.49 13.88 10.66
N ASP A 548 -31.98 15.07 10.37
CA ASP A 548 -30.93 15.42 9.39
C ASP A 548 -29.67 16.02 10.04
N LYS A 549 -29.52 15.91 11.37
CA LYS A 549 -28.44 16.53 12.14
C LYS A 549 -27.83 15.61 13.17
N VAL A 550 -26.51 15.66 13.27
CA VAL A 550 -25.74 15.04 14.36
C VAL A 550 -24.79 16.04 15.01
N GLU A 551 -24.44 15.79 16.27
CA GLU A 551 -23.23 16.33 16.91
C GLU A 551 -22.13 15.26 16.86
N VAL A 552 -20.96 15.63 16.33
CA VAL A 552 -19.72 14.84 16.43
C VAL A 552 -18.88 15.40 17.56
N SER A 553 -18.35 14.53 18.43
CA SER A 553 -17.44 14.95 19.49
C SER A 553 -16.22 14.06 19.63
N MET A 554 -15.11 14.64 20.07
CA MET A 554 -13.87 13.96 20.45
C MET A 554 -13.59 14.23 21.92
N HIS A 555 -13.25 13.21 22.68
CA HIS A 555 -12.92 13.30 24.10
C HIS A 555 -11.63 12.55 24.40
N TRP A 556 -10.67 13.22 25.05
CA TRP A 556 -9.46 12.60 25.59
C TRP A 556 -8.91 13.42 26.77
N GLU A 557 -8.40 12.76 27.82
CA GLU A 557 -8.04 13.42 29.08
C GLU A 557 -9.25 14.21 29.63
N ASN A 558 -9.07 15.46 30.03
CA ASN A 558 -10.14 16.35 30.49
C ASN A 558 -10.59 17.34 29.39
N SER A 559 -10.35 17.03 28.12
CA SER A 559 -10.70 17.91 26.99
C SER A 559 -11.72 17.26 26.06
N ARG A 560 -12.80 17.99 25.78
CA ARG A 560 -13.81 17.61 24.78
C ARG A 560 -13.94 18.72 23.73
N ILE A 561 -14.03 18.35 22.46
CA ILE A 561 -14.46 19.26 21.39
C ILE A 561 -15.68 18.67 20.71
N SER A 562 -16.59 19.53 20.21
CA SER A 562 -17.69 19.10 19.36
C SER A 562 -17.95 20.06 18.20
N PHE A 563 -18.62 19.55 17.18
CA PHE A 563 -19.16 20.31 16.06
C PHE A 563 -20.36 19.55 15.48
N THR A 564 -21.29 20.25 14.85
CA THR A 564 -22.47 19.63 14.25
C THR A 564 -22.27 19.37 12.76
N ILE A 565 -22.83 18.28 12.25
CA ILE A 565 -22.95 17.99 10.83
C ILE A 565 -24.44 17.88 10.49
N ASN A 566 -24.86 18.58 9.44
CA ASN A 566 -26.21 18.47 8.88
C ASN A 566 -26.09 18.08 7.40
N GLU A 567 -27.03 17.29 6.89
CA GLU A 567 -27.11 17.03 5.45
C GLU A 567 -27.33 18.34 4.67
N ASN A 568 -26.53 18.60 3.63
CA ASN A 568 -26.69 19.79 2.79
C ASN A 568 -27.62 19.49 1.62
N PHE A 569 -28.93 19.65 1.84
CA PHE A 569 -29.94 19.39 0.81
C PHE A 569 -30.65 20.69 0.42
N ASP A 570 -30.48 21.11 -0.85
CA ASP A 570 -31.19 22.25 -1.42
C ASP A 570 -32.48 21.76 -2.10
N LEU A 571 -33.63 22.21 -1.59
CA LEU A 571 -34.90 22.04 -2.31
C LEU A 571 -34.90 22.90 -3.58
N PRO A 572 -35.52 22.41 -4.69
CA PRO A 572 -35.80 23.29 -5.82
C PRO A 572 -36.56 24.52 -5.33
N LYS A 573 -36.25 25.71 -5.87
CA LYS A 573 -36.89 26.97 -5.49
C LYS A 573 -37.99 27.34 -6.47
N ALA A 574 -39.06 27.96 -5.97
CA ALA A 574 -40.15 28.42 -6.81
C ALA A 574 -39.63 29.54 -7.71
N PRO A 575 -40.06 29.62 -8.99
CA PRO A 575 -39.74 30.76 -9.81
C PRO A 575 -40.27 32.05 -9.18
N GLU A 576 -39.59 33.18 -9.40
CA GLU A 576 -40.05 34.48 -8.87
C GLU A 576 -41.41 34.87 -9.45
N GLY A 577 -42.29 35.44 -8.61
CA GLY A 577 -43.58 35.99 -9.01
C GLY A 577 -44.74 34.99 -9.10
N PHE A 578 -44.72 33.92 -8.31
CA PHE A 578 -45.88 33.05 -8.04
C PHE A 578 -46.58 33.49 -6.75
N ASP A 579 -47.81 34.02 -6.86
CA ASP A 579 -48.66 34.43 -5.73
C ASP A 579 -49.83 33.44 -5.57
N HIS A 580 -50.28 33.22 -4.34
CA HIS A 580 -51.41 32.35 -4.00
C HIS A 580 -52.72 32.78 -4.70
N SER A 581 -52.86 34.06 -5.05
CA SER A 581 -54.05 34.59 -5.73
C SER A 581 -54.18 34.19 -7.21
N MET A 582 -53.14 33.64 -7.84
CA MET A 582 -53.11 33.36 -9.28
C MET A 582 -53.71 32.01 -9.67
N TRP A 583 -53.96 31.13 -8.70
CA TRP A 583 -54.32 29.74 -8.93
C TRP A 583 -55.83 29.55 -9.07
N THR A 584 -56.25 28.81 -10.10
CA THR A 584 -57.62 28.33 -10.23
C THR A 584 -57.70 26.90 -9.73
N LYS A 585 -58.40 26.66 -8.62
CA LYS A 585 -58.66 25.32 -8.09
C LYS A 585 -59.59 24.56 -9.05
N ILE A 586 -59.23 23.33 -9.38
CA ILE A 586 -59.95 22.52 -10.37
C ILE A 586 -60.40 21.15 -9.85
N LEU A 587 -59.70 20.59 -8.86
CA LEU A 587 -60.08 19.38 -8.17
C LEU A 587 -59.83 19.56 -6.67
N ASP A 588 -60.63 18.88 -5.86
CA ASP A 588 -60.64 18.96 -4.41
C ASP A 588 -60.94 17.57 -3.85
N ASP A 589 -60.10 17.09 -2.94
CA ASP A 589 -60.36 15.97 -2.06
C ASP A 589 -60.27 16.48 -0.62
N GLU A 590 -61.40 16.47 0.10
CA GLU A 590 -61.45 16.93 1.49
C GLU A 590 -61.16 15.80 2.50
N LEU A 591 -61.24 14.54 2.08
CA LEU A 591 -61.29 13.38 2.97
C LEU A 591 -59.90 12.83 3.32
N GLY A 592 -58.89 13.06 2.46
CA GLY A 592 -57.54 12.55 2.67
C GLY A 592 -57.54 11.04 2.78
N ASP A 593 -58.14 10.40 1.78
CA ASP A 593 -58.49 8.98 1.78
C ASP A 593 -57.48 8.10 1.04
N GLY A 594 -56.30 8.63 0.74
CA GLY A 594 -55.22 7.92 0.07
C GLY A 594 -54.98 6.52 0.67
N VAL A 595 -54.78 5.55 -0.24
CA VAL A 595 -54.79 4.11 0.06
C VAL A 595 -53.87 3.72 1.22
N ASN A 596 -52.72 4.39 1.33
CA ASN A 596 -51.78 4.23 2.42
C ASN A 596 -51.53 5.57 3.13
N ALA A 597 -51.97 5.66 4.38
CA ALA A 597 -51.82 6.83 5.24
C ALA A 597 -50.35 7.27 5.52
N ARG A 598 -49.35 6.49 5.09
CA ARG A 598 -47.92 6.86 5.17
C ARG A 598 -47.38 7.50 3.90
N LEU A 599 -48.12 7.44 2.79
CA LEU A 599 -47.71 7.98 1.51
C LEU A 599 -48.31 9.37 1.27
N THR A 600 -47.85 10.03 0.22
CA THR A 600 -48.36 11.34 -0.20
C THR A 600 -49.84 11.24 -0.53
N ASP A 601 -50.62 12.18 -0.01
CA ASP A 601 -52.08 12.19 -0.08
C ASP A 601 -52.56 13.55 -0.59
N GLY A 602 -53.39 13.52 -1.63
CA GLY A 602 -53.73 14.68 -2.43
C GLY A 602 -54.88 15.46 -1.79
N LYS A 603 -54.79 16.79 -1.74
CA LYS A 603 -55.87 17.64 -1.21
C LYS A 603 -56.57 18.44 -2.28
N SER A 604 -55.80 19.09 -3.15
CA SER A 604 -56.39 19.83 -4.25
C SER A 604 -55.42 20.00 -5.40
N LEU A 605 -55.97 20.08 -6.60
CA LEU A 605 -55.23 20.41 -7.80
C LEU A 605 -55.70 21.77 -8.27
N SER A 606 -54.75 22.67 -8.50
CA SER A 606 -54.99 23.97 -9.08
C SER A 606 -54.11 24.17 -10.31
N TYR A 607 -54.52 25.04 -11.21
CA TYR A 607 -53.69 25.42 -12.35
C TYR A 607 -53.64 26.93 -12.55
N PHE A 608 -52.59 27.36 -13.24
CA PHE A 608 -52.42 28.70 -13.75
C PHE A 608 -51.62 28.61 -15.06
N GLN A 609 -51.91 29.48 -16.01
CA GLN A 609 -51.13 29.58 -17.24
C GLN A 609 -50.36 30.90 -17.27
N LYS A 610 -49.03 30.81 -17.40
CA LYS A 610 -48.14 31.94 -17.62
C LYS A 610 -47.42 31.72 -18.93
N THR A 611 -47.55 32.67 -19.86
CA THR A 611 -46.97 32.57 -21.21
C THR A 611 -47.36 31.24 -21.88
N ASP A 612 -46.37 30.50 -22.37
CA ASP A 612 -46.39 29.19 -23.02
C ASP A 612 -46.25 28.01 -22.03
N THR A 613 -46.34 28.26 -20.72
CA THR A 613 -46.20 27.24 -19.68
C THR A 613 -47.51 27.07 -18.90
N LEU A 614 -47.97 25.82 -18.79
CA LEU A 614 -49.03 25.43 -17.88
C LEU A 614 -48.39 25.08 -16.53
N TRP A 615 -48.81 25.76 -15.48
CA TRP A 615 -48.38 25.51 -14.11
C TRP A 615 -49.49 24.81 -13.34
N LEU A 616 -49.11 23.80 -12.59
CA LEU A 616 -49.96 22.95 -11.77
C LEU A 616 -49.50 23.09 -10.33
N ARG A 617 -50.44 23.15 -9.40
CA ARG A 617 -50.19 23.16 -7.95
C ARG A 617 -50.96 22.00 -7.33
N TYR A 618 -50.22 21.13 -6.66
CA TYR A 618 -50.73 19.99 -5.90
C TYR A 618 -50.62 20.34 -4.42
N ASP A 619 -51.74 20.66 -3.77
CA ASP A 619 -51.79 20.79 -2.32
C ASP A 619 -52.05 19.41 -1.69
N LEU A 620 -51.52 19.16 -0.49
CA LEU A 620 -51.48 17.83 0.12
C LEU A 620 -52.09 17.82 1.52
N HIS A 621 -52.73 16.71 1.90
CA HIS A 621 -53.13 16.45 3.29
C HIS A 621 -51.93 15.99 4.12
N ALA A 622 -51.25 14.96 3.61
CA ALA A 622 -50.07 14.33 4.19
C ALA A 622 -48.91 14.27 3.19
N TYR A 623 -47.69 14.37 3.72
CA TYR A 623 -46.44 14.35 2.95
C TYR A 623 -45.54 13.21 3.44
N ASN A 624 -44.99 12.40 2.52
CA ASN A 624 -43.97 11.42 2.86
C ASN A 624 -42.59 12.09 2.96
N ASN A 625 -42.07 12.08 4.17
CA ASN A 625 -41.00 12.90 4.73
C ASN A 625 -39.58 12.54 4.24
N ARG A 626 -39.27 12.87 2.97
CA ARG A 626 -37.93 13.20 2.43
C ARG A 626 -37.30 12.17 1.49
N LYS A 627 -37.91 11.02 1.21
CA LYS A 627 -37.23 9.97 0.42
C LYS A 627 -37.66 9.91 -1.04
N ALA A 628 -38.94 10.07 -1.35
CA ALA A 628 -39.45 10.02 -2.70
C ALA A 628 -40.83 10.65 -2.82
N PHE A 629 -41.22 11.02 -4.05
CA PHE A 629 -42.57 11.45 -4.38
C PHE A 629 -42.91 11.12 -5.83
N ALA A 630 -44.20 10.96 -6.11
CA ALA A 630 -44.75 10.86 -7.45
C ALA A 630 -45.86 11.89 -7.63
N LEU A 631 -45.79 12.68 -8.70
CA LEU A 631 -46.87 13.55 -9.15
C LEU A 631 -47.19 13.22 -10.60
N ASN A 632 -48.47 13.05 -10.90
CA ASN A 632 -48.93 12.80 -12.25
C ASN A 632 -50.06 13.76 -12.61
N LEU A 633 -50.09 14.19 -13.88
CA LEU A 633 -51.27 14.79 -14.49
C LEU A 633 -51.65 13.93 -15.69
N LEU A 634 -52.83 13.32 -15.62
CA LEU A 634 -53.36 12.56 -16.74
C LEU A 634 -54.26 13.47 -17.55
N ILE A 635 -54.08 13.43 -18.86
CA ILE A 635 -54.65 14.40 -19.79
C ILE A 635 -55.39 13.64 -20.89
N ASP A 636 -56.65 13.99 -21.07
CA ASP A 636 -57.41 13.76 -22.29
C ASP A 636 -57.33 15.04 -23.15
N SER A 637 -56.48 14.97 -24.18
CA SER A 637 -56.06 16.13 -24.96
C SER A 637 -57.06 16.59 -26.03
N ASP A 638 -58.02 15.74 -26.42
CA ASP A 638 -59.14 16.10 -27.31
C ASP A 638 -60.47 16.30 -26.56
N ASN A 639 -60.51 15.98 -25.26
CA ASN A 639 -61.72 16.02 -24.44
C ASN A 639 -62.79 15.05 -24.97
N ASP A 640 -62.35 13.89 -25.46
CA ASP A 640 -63.18 12.76 -25.86
C ASP A 640 -62.81 11.51 -25.06
N GLN A 641 -63.57 11.28 -23.98
CA GLN A 641 -63.41 10.15 -23.06
C GLN A 641 -63.72 8.77 -23.69
N SER A 642 -64.13 8.72 -24.97
CA SER A 642 -64.21 7.46 -25.72
C SER A 642 -62.87 7.06 -26.35
N THR A 643 -61.87 7.94 -26.29
CA THR A 643 -60.52 7.73 -26.82
C THR A 643 -59.49 7.67 -25.70
N GLY A 644 -58.37 7.00 -25.95
CA GLY A 644 -57.28 6.82 -24.98
C GLY A 644 -57.38 5.54 -24.14
N ASN A 645 -56.65 5.51 -23.02
CA ASN A 645 -56.57 4.36 -22.13
C ASN A 645 -57.22 4.68 -20.79
N ALA A 646 -57.90 3.70 -20.19
CA ALA A 646 -58.50 3.84 -18.87
C ALA A 646 -57.43 4.05 -17.79
N TRP A 647 -57.73 4.94 -16.85
CA TRP A 647 -56.94 5.12 -15.64
C TRP A 647 -57.12 3.95 -14.67
N PHE A 648 -56.04 3.54 -13.98
CA PHE A 648 -56.08 2.41 -13.05
C PHE A 648 -56.32 2.80 -11.59
N GLY A 649 -56.31 4.09 -11.26
CA GLY A 649 -56.52 4.60 -9.89
C GLY A 649 -57.99 4.56 -9.46
N GLN A 650 -58.39 5.45 -8.55
CA GLN A 650 -59.76 5.53 -8.06
C GLN A 650 -60.74 5.93 -9.18
N ASN A 651 -60.35 6.84 -10.08
CA ASN A 651 -61.19 7.26 -11.21
C ASN A 651 -61.10 6.30 -12.42
N THR A 652 -61.59 5.07 -12.29
CA THR A 652 -61.45 4.06 -13.36
C THR A 652 -62.21 4.39 -14.65
N GLU A 653 -63.18 5.31 -14.60
CA GLU A 653 -63.95 5.76 -15.76
C GLU A 653 -63.20 6.81 -16.59
N PHE A 654 -62.16 7.45 -16.03
CA PHE A 654 -61.39 8.45 -16.76
C PHE A 654 -60.47 7.78 -17.77
N THR A 655 -60.52 8.23 -19.02
CA THR A 655 -59.54 7.85 -20.04
C THR A 655 -58.59 9.01 -20.33
N PHE A 656 -57.34 8.69 -20.68
CA PHE A 656 -56.31 9.66 -20.99
C PHE A 656 -55.49 9.24 -22.21
N ASP A 657 -54.98 10.22 -22.94
CA ASP A 657 -54.10 10.01 -24.09
C ASP A 657 -52.66 10.54 -23.86
N LYS A 658 -52.42 11.26 -22.75
CA LYS A 658 -51.10 11.70 -22.31
C LYS A 658 -50.97 11.71 -20.79
N ALA A 659 -49.78 11.38 -20.29
CA ALA A 659 -49.46 11.48 -18.87
C ALA A 659 -48.20 12.32 -18.65
N LEU A 660 -48.33 13.42 -17.91
CA LEU A 660 -47.18 14.10 -17.32
C LEU A 660 -46.82 13.35 -16.03
N THR A 661 -45.55 13.01 -15.87
CA THR A 661 -45.04 12.25 -14.72
C THR A 661 -43.85 12.93 -14.06
N LEU A 662 -43.79 12.85 -12.74
CA LEU A 662 -42.70 13.31 -11.90
C LEU A 662 -42.46 12.29 -10.79
N TRP A 663 -41.74 11.21 -11.10
CA TRP A 663 -41.35 10.16 -10.15
C TRP A 663 -39.93 10.41 -9.67
N MET A 664 -39.80 10.98 -8.48
CA MET A 664 -38.54 11.48 -7.96
C MET A 664 -38.16 10.80 -6.65
N GLN A 665 -36.88 10.47 -6.49
CA GLN A 665 -36.28 9.97 -5.28
C GLN A 665 -35.18 10.93 -4.82
N LYS A 666 -35.08 11.18 -3.52
CA LYS A 666 -34.01 12.01 -2.96
C LYS A 666 -32.67 11.34 -3.21
N SER A 667 -31.72 12.15 -3.66
CA SER A 667 -30.33 11.81 -3.89
C SER A 667 -29.43 12.85 -3.20
N SER A 668 -28.12 12.58 -3.19
CA SER A 668 -27.09 13.33 -2.44
C SER A 668 -27.29 14.85 -2.40
N ASN A 669 -27.53 15.49 -3.55
CA ASN A 669 -27.61 16.95 -3.69
C ASN A 669 -28.91 17.41 -4.37
N GLY A 670 -30.00 16.64 -4.27
CA GLY A 670 -31.26 16.99 -4.93
C GLY A 670 -32.19 15.79 -5.11
N PHE A 671 -33.01 15.83 -6.16
CA PHE A 671 -33.86 14.70 -6.54
C PHE A 671 -33.39 14.10 -7.87
N GLN A 672 -33.46 12.77 -7.98
CA GLN A 672 -33.20 12.02 -9.21
C GLN A 672 -34.39 11.12 -9.51
N GLY A 673 -34.69 10.91 -10.78
CA GLY A 673 -35.83 10.10 -11.18
C GLY A 673 -36.31 10.43 -12.58
N ILE A 674 -37.56 10.05 -12.85
CA ILE A 674 -38.21 10.18 -14.15
C ILE A 674 -39.08 11.41 -14.10
N ASN A 675 -38.80 12.38 -14.96
CA ASN A 675 -39.68 13.51 -15.17
C ASN A 675 -39.86 13.78 -16.66
N GLY A 676 -41.12 13.94 -17.07
CA GLY A 676 -41.44 14.18 -18.46
C GLY A 676 -42.88 13.83 -18.84
N ILE A 677 -43.10 13.60 -20.13
CA ILE A 677 -44.40 13.22 -20.69
C ILE A 677 -44.30 11.81 -21.28
N MET A 678 -45.28 10.97 -20.97
CA MET A 678 -45.39 9.58 -21.39
C MET A 678 -46.66 9.33 -22.20
N ASN A 679 -46.61 8.31 -23.05
CA ASN A 679 -47.80 7.73 -23.65
C ASN A 679 -48.52 6.84 -22.62
N PRO A 680 -49.85 6.65 -22.74
CA PRO A 680 -50.62 5.88 -21.77
C PRO A 680 -50.17 4.43 -21.60
N GLU A 681 -49.78 3.76 -22.69
CA GLU A 681 -49.30 2.38 -22.64
C GLU A 681 -48.02 2.25 -21.80
N ASP A 682 -47.05 3.14 -22.02
CA ASP A 682 -45.82 3.15 -21.24
C ASP A 682 -46.10 3.46 -19.76
N PHE A 683 -47.01 4.41 -19.50
CA PHE A 683 -47.38 4.79 -18.13
C PHE A 683 -48.02 3.61 -17.37
N THR A 684 -49.03 2.97 -17.97
CA THR A 684 -49.79 1.86 -17.36
C THR A 684 -48.98 0.59 -17.16
N THR A 685 -48.04 0.30 -18.07
CA THR A 685 -47.16 -0.87 -17.97
C THR A 685 -45.93 -0.62 -17.08
N GLY A 686 -45.73 0.61 -16.61
CA GLY A 686 -44.55 1.02 -15.86
C GLY A 686 -43.27 1.10 -16.71
N ASN A 687 -43.40 1.08 -18.04
CA ASN A 687 -42.28 1.29 -18.96
C ASN A 687 -41.79 2.73 -18.85
N GLN A 688 -40.47 2.95 -18.81
CA GLN A 688 -39.88 4.27 -18.52
C GLN A 688 -39.64 5.11 -19.78
N ASN A 689 -40.28 4.76 -20.91
CA ASN A 689 -40.15 5.49 -22.16
C ASN A 689 -40.90 6.82 -22.10
N LEU A 690 -40.16 7.93 -22.14
CA LEU A 690 -40.69 9.28 -22.18
C LEU A 690 -40.70 9.81 -23.61
N ALA A 691 -41.84 10.34 -24.04
CA ALA A 691 -41.94 11.12 -25.28
C ALA A 691 -41.13 12.43 -25.17
N TYR A 692 -41.14 13.05 -23.99
CA TYR A 692 -40.36 14.24 -23.67
C TYR A 692 -39.64 14.04 -22.34
N MET A 693 -38.31 14.00 -22.36
CA MET A 693 -37.49 13.69 -21.19
C MET A 693 -36.92 14.97 -20.56
N ASN A 694 -36.97 15.05 -19.22
CA ASN A 694 -36.40 16.14 -18.44
C ASN A 694 -36.92 17.55 -18.80
N ASN A 695 -38.17 17.66 -19.26
CA ASN A 695 -38.76 18.91 -19.76
C ASN A 695 -39.68 19.61 -18.75
N LEU A 696 -39.77 19.11 -17.51
CA LEU A 696 -40.61 19.68 -16.47
C LEU A 696 -39.81 20.57 -15.52
N THR A 697 -40.37 21.72 -15.16
CA THR A 697 -39.87 22.51 -14.02
C THR A 697 -40.68 22.14 -12.79
N TYR A 698 -40.04 21.92 -11.65
CA TYR A 698 -40.77 21.58 -10.42
C TYR A 698 -40.22 22.27 -9.19
N TYR A 699 -41.11 22.50 -8.23
CA TYR A 699 -40.85 23.13 -6.94
C TYR A 699 -41.61 22.40 -5.83
N LEU A 700 -41.04 22.44 -4.63
CA LEU A 700 -41.60 21.80 -3.43
C LEU A 700 -41.54 22.79 -2.25
N SER A 701 -42.71 23.17 -1.72
CA SER A 701 -42.82 23.83 -0.40
C SER A 701 -43.19 22.79 0.65
N MET A 702 -42.27 22.56 1.57
CA MET A 702 -42.45 21.61 2.67
C MET A 702 -43.29 22.19 3.80
N GLU A 703 -43.07 23.47 4.11
CA GLU A 703 -43.76 24.19 5.17
C GLU A 703 -45.25 24.34 4.84
N ASP A 704 -45.54 24.66 3.57
CA ASP A 704 -46.90 24.91 3.09
C ASP A 704 -47.58 23.67 2.48
N LYS A 705 -46.90 22.51 2.46
CA LYS A 705 -47.39 21.23 1.94
C LYS A 705 -47.94 21.28 0.50
N TYR A 706 -47.16 21.81 -0.44
CA TYR A 706 -47.55 21.78 -1.85
C TYR A 706 -46.38 21.55 -2.81
N TYR A 707 -46.71 21.01 -3.98
CA TYR A 707 -45.82 20.94 -5.14
C TYR A 707 -46.29 21.89 -6.24
N ILE A 708 -45.36 22.46 -6.99
CA ILE A 708 -45.64 23.16 -8.24
C ILE A 708 -44.92 22.46 -9.38
N VAL A 709 -45.61 22.21 -10.48
CA VAL A 709 -45.04 21.62 -11.70
C VAL A 709 -45.40 22.49 -12.90
N GLY A 710 -44.40 22.87 -13.68
CA GLY A 710 -44.52 23.63 -14.91
C GLY A 710 -44.21 22.77 -16.13
N VAL A 711 -45.09 22.79 -17.12
CA VAL A 711 -44.94 22.08 -18.39
C VAL A 711 -45.10 23.02 -19.59
N PRO A 712 -44.21 22.98 -20.59
CA PRO A 712 -44.41 23.71 -21.83
C PRO A 712 -45.66 23.21 -22.56
N ILE A 713 -46.58 24.11 -22.89
CA ILE A 713 -47.87 23.76 -23.55
C ILE A 713 -47.65 23.07 -24.90
N LYS A 714 -46.60 23.46 -25.62
CA LYS A 714 -46.24 22.86 -26.92
C LYS A 714 -45.93 21.35 -26.80
N ASP A 715 -45.31 20.93 -25.69
CA ASP A 715 -44.89 19.54 -25.47
C ASP A 715 -46.08 18.65 -25.08
N LEU A 716 -47.18 19.26 -24.63
CA LEU A 716 -48.44 18.55 -24.38
C LEU A 716 -49.15 18.15 -25.68
N GLU A 717 -48.79 18.70 -26.85
CA GLU A 717 -49.39 18.40 -28.16
C GLU A 717 -50.93 18.34 -28.15
N LEU A 718 -51.56 19.32 -27.48
CA LEU A 718 -52.99 19.28 -27.24
C LEU A 718 -53.81 19.35 -28.53
N LYS A 719 -54.72 18.40 -28.72
CA LYS A 719 -55.65 18.35 -29.86
C LYS A 719 -56.77 19.38 -29.75
N SER A 720 -57.16 19.77 -28.53
CA SER A 720 -58.21 20.75 -28.23
C SER A 720 -57.70 21.92 -27.37
N LYS A 721 -58.49 23.02 -27.32
CA LYS A 721 -58.28 24.13 -26.37
C LYS A 721 -58.93 23.87 -25.01
N LYS A 722 -59.87 22.92 -24.95
CA LYS A 722 -60.48 22.43 -23.72
C LYS A 722 -60.04 21.00 -23.54
N ILE A 723 -59.39 20.71 -22.42
CA ILE A 723 -58.84 19.39 -22.11
C ILE A 723 -59.38 18.95 -20.77
N ARG A 724 -59.48 17.64 -20.59
CA ARG A 724 -59.93 17.06 -19.33
C ARG A 724 -58.73 16.45 -18.61
N VAL A 725 -58.68 16.64 -17.30
CA VAL A 725 -57.54 16.21 -16.49
C VAL A 725 -57.96 15.60 -15.17
N ILE A 726 -57.11 14.71 -14.66
CA ILE A 726 -57.06 14.30 -13.25
C ILE A 726 -55.62 14.42 -12.73
N GLY A 727 -55.48 14.75 -11.45
CA GLY A 727 -54.19 14.72 -10.75
C GLY A 727 -54.08 13.44 -9.94
N ALA A 728 -52.89 12.86 -9.87
CA ALA A 728 -52.64 11.70 -9.02
C ALA A 728 -51.30 11.85 -8.29
N VAL A 729 -51.24 11.39 -7.05
CA VAL A 729 -50.07 11.51 -6.18
C VAL A 729 -49.65 10.16 -5.58
N GLY A 730 -48.42 10.11 -5.08
CA GLY A 730 -47.92 8.94 -4.37
C GLY A 730 -46.43 9.03 -4.06
N GLU A 731 -45.76 7.88 -4.10
CA GLU A 731 -44.31 7.73 -3.95
C GLU A 731 -43.69 7.18 -5.24
N PHE A 732 -42.37 7.19 -5.38
CA PHE A 732 -41.65 6.76 -6.59
C PHE A 732 -42.23 5.48 -7.21
N GLN A 733 -42.79 5.61 -8.42
CA GLN A 733 -43.46 4.54 -9.19
C GLN A 733 -44.65 3.85 -8.49
N THR A 734 -45.16 4.42 -7.41
CA THR A 734 -46.26 3.88 -6.60
C THR A 734 -47.34 4.95 -6.47
N TRP A 735 -48.46 4.72 -7.12
CA TRP A 735 -49.67 5.51 -6.92
C TRP A 735 -50.24 5.31 -5.51
N ASN A 736 -50.75 6.36 -4.90
CA ASN A 736 -51.44 6.31 -3.60
C ASN A 736 -52.85 6.90 -3.65
N ASP A 737 -53.04 7.94 -4.45
CA ASP A 737 -54.27 8.72 -4.43
C ASP A 737 -54.54 9.50 -5.72
N ASP A 738 -55.82 9.73 -6.01
CA ASP A 738 -56.34 10.58 -7.08
C ASP A 738 -56.96 11.84 -6.49
N ILE A 739 -56.53 13.02 -6.93
CA ILE A 739 -57.09 14.27 -6.43
C ILE A 739 -58.49 14.46 -7.00
N GLY A 740 -59.51 14.37 -6.13
CA GLY A 740 -60.93 14.49 -6.46
C GLY A 740 -61.63 13.15 -6.68
N ASP A 741 -60.97 12.03 -6.37
CA ASP A 741 -61.46 10.66 -6.41
C ASP A 741 -62.12 10.32 -7.76
N SER A 742 -63.44 10.35 -7.82
CA SER A 742 -64.25 10.10 -9.03
C SER A 742 -64.39 11.30 -9.99
N GLN A 743 -63.87 12.47 -9.63
CA GLN A 743 -64.04 13.70 -10.41
C GLN A 743 -62.92 13.90 -11.45
N SER A 744 -63.28 14.59 -12.53
CA SER A 744 -62.31 15.11 -13.50
C SER A 744 -62.59 16.57 -13.78
N ALA A 745 -61.54 17.33 -14.11
CA ALA A 745 -61.65 18.76 -14.35
C ALA A 745 -61.54 19.09 -15.83
N LEU A 746 -62.36 20.04 -16.29
CA LEU A 746 -62.23 20.63 -17.61
C LEU A 746 -61.44 21.93 -17.51
N ILE A 747 -60.29 22.02 -18.17
CA ILE A 747 -59.45 23.22 -18.19
C ILE A 747 -59.37 23.82 -19.59
N SER A 748 -59.34 25.15 -19.66
CA SER A 748 -59.20 25.90 -20.92
C SER A 748 -57.78 26.42 -21.06
N ILE A 749 -57.10 26.01 -22.13
CA ILE A 749 -55.72 26.40 -22.44
C ILE A 749 -55.74 27.57 -23.43
N LYS A 750 -55.08 28.65 -23.05
CA LYS A 750 -54.86 29.81 -23.92
C LYS A 750 -53.69 29.46 -24.85
N ARG A 751 -53.87 29.61 -26.16
CA ARG A 751 -52.78 29.43 -27.15
C ARG A 751 -52.18 30.77 -27.51
#